data_AF-A0A0K3CQ74-F1
#
_entry.id   AF-A0A0K3CQ74-F1
#
_cell.length_a   1.000
_cell.length_b   1.000
_cell.length_c   1.000
_cell.angle_alpha   90.00
_cell.angle_beta   90.00
_cell.angle_gamma   90.00
#
_symmetry.space_group_name_H-M   'P 1'
#
loop_
_entity.id
_entity.type
_entity.pdbx_description
1 polymer ?
#
loop_
_entity_poly.entity_id
_entity_poly.type
_entity_poly.pdbx_seq_one_letter_code
_entity_poly.pdbx_strand_id
1 'polypeptide(L)'
;YTKVLDEIKRIRKDQNIDIKVDKEKLAALKTDRDRAFRLRENLKKVSTQISVKQATYDELEEKIAKLVESNKKFFTQASKYQDIIGRVDTLRERRKIHEENLNNLLNGVKQLPDSEHELKTKIENHEADLDKARSEREATKQELGDEQDTLANFERKRSAAQTTHGRLLALKQRHQAMLEARKSLIRELSEKHEIPGYDHELNEREMQEFEEKMEDVIVSQQRKIEKIKSEARATENKYQDEIQALKSARAADERAKASIADQIRAADTRIANISRQLDATTTTVADIMYQESLLAEEKERRQKVEDQIKTANYTQQLRDKAREAKDLEERRDALHNELAGLNAQANTRARLQLRRTERKRKDEAIASLIDKSAASFRKFAKADPQRESMEAQVSALVQTLDQDVTFAERASRDAARELQNIETSVSIAKKKIKDLKQAAEDAKTKIKDGLRGLDTEKTTVQEALEEAEEELAEVSDFASIQKFYDRILNGAKKNHVCLGCDRSVSRDELPDLERYVMRRKEKAPQELRQAQQDMKTWTKQLDDLKRLVPIEVNFNRITKEELPAAETSASQQEEKLVPARQKAEETNAQLNELKDKSRDLQSLRKAATEVTRLHREAEDVESEIGKLESELSATGSTATSEEIQEQLSQLGEQIRAVKAATEKVRAEQQSTTNTLQTLSTSIHQREMDLSKKRQEVRDKETLEQRQNDAREEIAKLEKQSKELDKRLSDAITPIRQKEGELATIRADFTRDEAAASRQLQVFNKSAEQLDSNKREIRSYESRGGDAELQKCERELKQHENVIGDMKTRIANLQAQVSQIDKMLADSQAVLRNLQDNLRLRSEKRSLESIDSQIDELDEDGARKAYRKFETDYNEQRRKQTEMQAEQARLGGEIQSMTNDRKEKEEELNTEYKD
;
A
#
# COMPACT_ATOMS: atom_id res chain seq x y z
N TYR A 1 -79.73 210.17 72.40
CA TYR A 1 -78.44 209.52 72.73
C TYR A 1 -78.63 208.30 73.63
N THR A 2 -79.41 208.38 74.70
CA THR A 2 -79.63 207.29 75.68
C THR A 2 -80.47 206.09 75.19
N LYS A 3 -81.44 206.25 74.27
CA LYS A 3 -82.24 205.12 73.74
C LYS A 3 -81.50 204.19 72.76
N VAL A 4 -80.52 204.70 72.01
CA VAL A 4 -79.73 203.89 71.07
C VAL A 4 -78.73 202.97 71.81
N LEU A 5 -78.36 203.32 73.05
CA LEU A 5 -77.42 202.54 73.87
C LEU A 5 -78.03 201.24 74.45
N ASP A 6 -79.34 201.19 74.68
CA ASP A 6 -80.00 199.96 75.15
C ASP A 6 -80.28 198.96 74.02
N GLU A 7 -80.63 199.43 72.81
CA GLU A 7 -80.83 198.60 71.62
C GLU A 7 -79.54 197.84 71.24
N ILE A 8 -78.39 198.52 71.37
CA ILE A 8 -77.06 197.93 71.11
C ILE A 8 -76.70 196.88 72.18
N LYS A 9 -77.12 197.04 73.44
CA LYS A 9 -76.88 196.04 74.50
C LYS A 9 -77.67 194.75 74.26
N ARG A 10 -78.91 194.83 73.78
CA ARG A 10 -79.75 193.65 73.53
C ARG A 10 -79.25 192.83 72.34
N ILE A 11 -78.95 193.50 71.21
CA ILE A 11 -78.37 192.85 70.01
C ILE A 11 -77.03 192.18 70.32
N ARG A 12 -76.19 192.77 71.19
CA ARG A 12 -74.93 192.14 71.62
C ARG A 12 -75.13 190.82 72.38
N LYS A 13 -76.22 190.66 73.11
CA LYS A 13 -76.46 189.45 73.91
C LYS A 13 -76.91 188.28 73.03
N ASP A 14 -77.82 188.53 72.10
CA ASP A 14 -78.35 187.50 71.19
C ASP A 14 -77.27 187.05 70.19
N GLN A 15 -76.52 187.98 69.59
CA GLN A 15 -75.40 187.63 68.70
C GLN A 15 -74.33 186.80 69.41
N ASN A 16 -74.13 186.96 70.72
CA ASN A 16 -73.13 186.17 71.46
C ASN A 16 -73.54 184.71 71.68
N ILE A 17 -74.85 184.41 71.70
CA ILE A 17 -75.34 183.03 71.84
C ILE A 17 -75.18 182.31 70.50
N ASP A 18 -75.60 182.92 69.40
CA ASP A 18 -75.45 182.31 68.07
C ASP A 18 -73.97 182.11 67.69
N ILE A 19 -73.10 183.06 68.03
CA ILE A 19 -71.65 182.92 67.83
C ILE A 19 -71.07 181.72 68.63
N LYS A 20 -71.67 181.34 69.77
CA LYS A 20 -71.23 180.16 70.54
C LYS A 20 -71.63 178.85 69.86
N VAL A 21 -72.87 178.73 69.39
CA VAL A 21 -73.37 177.52 68.72
C VAL A 21 -72.62 177.30 67.40
N ASP A 22 -72.42 178.35 66.61
CA ASP A 22 -71.68 178.26 65.35
C ASP A 22 -70.20 177.95 65.59
N LYS A 23 -69.59 178.41 66.70
CA LYS A 23 -68.23 178.01 67.06
C LYS A 23 -68.09 176.52 67.36
N GLU A 24 -69.05 175.90 68.05
CA GLU A 24 -69.00 174.46 68.33
C GLU A 24 -69.19 173.61 67.06
N LYS A 25 -70.15 173.95 66.20
CA LYS A 25 -70.32 173.24 64.90
C LYS A 25 -69.09 173.38 64.01
N LEU A 26 -68.49 174.57 63.95
CA LEU A 26 -67.31 174.82 63.12
C LEU A 26 -66.06 174.14 63.67
N ALA A 27 -65.99 173.88 64.99
CA ALA A 27 -64.93 173.07 65.58
C ALA A 27 -65.05 171.59 65.18
N ALA A 28 -66.26 171.01 65.24
CA ALA A 28 -66.50 169.61 64.86
C ALA A 28 -66.19 169.34 63.38
N LEU A 29 -66.68 170.19 62.47
CA LEU A 29 -66.41 170.05 61.04
C LEU A 29 -64.93 170.23 60.67
N LYS A 30 -64.18 171.03 61.44
CA LYS A 30 -62.72 171.15 61.24
C LYS A 30 -61.98 169.86 61.61
N THR A 31 -62.37 169.20 62.70
CA THR A 31 -61.73 167.94 63.11
C THR A 31 -61.94 166.81 62.10
N ASP A 32 -63.15 166.70 61.53
CA ASP A 32 -63.44 165.63 60.55
C ASP A 32 -62.72 165.87 59.22
N ARG A 33 -62.68 167.12 58.74
CA ARG A 33 -61.90 167.50 57.55
C ARG A 33 -60.42 167.15 57.71
N ASP A 34 -59.83 167.44 58.86
CA ASP A 34 -58.41 167.18 59.10
C ASP A 34 -58.09 165.67 59.20
N ARG A 35 -59.01 164.84 59.71
CA ARG A 35 -58.88 163.37 59.67
C ARG A 35 -58.95 162.82 58.26
N ALA A 36 -59.97 163.22 57.48
CA ALA A 36 -60.13 162.78 56.10
C ALA A 36 -58.92 163.15 55.22
N PHE A 37 -58.32 164.33 55.46
CA PHE A 37 -57.13 164.77 54.73
C PHE A 37 -55.91 163.89 55.03
N ARG A 38 -55.68 163.53 56.29
CA ARG A 38 -54.57 162.63 56.68
C ARG A 38 -54.73 161.24 56.08
N LEU A 39 -55.95 160.71 56.05
CA LEU A 39 -56.22 159.39 55.47
C LEU A 39 -55.96 159.37 53.96
N ARG A 40 -56.39 160.42 53.22
CA ARG A 40 -56.06 160.59 51.78
C ARG A 40 -54.57 160.73 51.52
N GLU A 41 -53.85 161.45 52.38
CA GLU A 41 -52.39 161.61 52.22
C GLU A 41 -51.66 160.27 52.42
N ASN A 42 -52.12 159.45 53.38
CA ASN A 42 -51.57 158.11 53.61
C ASN A 42 -51.85 157.16 52.44
N LEU A 43 -53.06 157.17 51.88
CA LEU A 43 -53.40 156.37 50.69
C LEU A 43 -52.50 156.70 49.49
N LYS A 44 -52.24 158.00 49.26
CA LYS A 44 -51.28 158.42 48.23
C LYS A 44 -49.88 157.87 48.48
N LYS A 45 -49.39 157.91 49.73
CA LYS A 45 -48.06 157.39 50.10
C LYS A 45 -47.95 155.88 49.89
N VAL A 46 -48.95 155.10 50.30
CA VAL A 46 -48.94 153.63 50.10
C VAL A 46 -49.01 153.29 48.61
N SER A 47 -49.83 154.01 47.83
CA SER A 47 -49.95 153.80 46.38
C SER A 47 -48.64 154.05 45.62
N THR A 48 -47.90 155.11 45.96
CA THR A 48 -46.61 155.40 45.30
C THR A 48 -45.53 154.41 45.70
N GLN A 49 -45.52 153.91 46.94
CA GLN A 49 -44.58 152.88 47.36
C GLN A 49 -44.79 151.55 46.62
N ILE A 50 -46.05 151.15 46.41
CA ILE A 50 -46.36 149.95 45.62
C ILE A 50 -45.85 150.10 44.19
N SER A 51 -46.12 151.22 43.50
CA SER A 51 -45.72 151.35 42.09
C SER A 51 -44.20 151.36 41.90
N VAL A 52 -43.45 151.98 42.82
CA VAL A 52 -41.98 151.97 42.79
C VAL A 52 -41.45 150.55 42.98
N LYS A 53 -41.97 149.81 43.96
CA LYS A 53 -41.54 148.42 44.19
C LYS A 53 -41.93 147.49 43.04
N GLN A 54 -43.11 147.68 42.44
CA GLN A 54 -43.55 146.90 41.27
C GLN A 54 -42.58 147.08 40.09
N ALA A 55 -42.20 148.32 39.78
CA ALA A 55 -41.24 148.59 38.72
C ALA A 55 -39.88 147.91 38.96
N THR A 56 -39.39 147.91 40.22
CA THR A 56 -38.15 147.20 40.56
C THR A 56 -38.27 145.69 40.46
N TYR A 57 -39.45 145.12 40.74
CA TYR A 57 -39.70 143.69 40.60
C TYR A 57 -39.65 143.26 39.14
N ASP A 58 -40.34 144.00 38.26
CA ASP A 58 -40.38 143.72 36.82
C ASP A 58 -38.99 143.86 36.18
N GLU A 59 -38.21 144.86 36.58
CA GLU A 59 -36.81 145.02 36.13
C GLU A 59 -35.91 143.86 36.57
N LEU A 60 -36.09 143.35 37.79
CA LEU A 60 -35.34 142.18 38.29
C LEU A 60 -35.72 140.91 37.50
N GLU A 61 -37.01 140.73 37.20
CA GLU A 61 -37.50 139.58 36.42
C GLU A 61 -36.87 139.52 35.02
N GLU A 62 -36.82 140.65 34.31
CA GLU A 62 -36.22 140.72 32.98
C GLU A 62 -34.71 140.41 33.02
N LYS A 63 -34.00 140.88 34.04
CA LYS A 63 -32.56 140.62 34.23
C LYS A 63 -32.30 139.13 34.50
N ILE A 64 -33.11 138.49 35.33
CA ILE A 64 -33.00 137.05 35.62
C ILE A 64 -33.24 136.23 34.35
N ALA A 65 -34.26 136.56 33.55
CA ALA A 65 -34.56 135.85 32.31
C ALA A 65 -33.38 135.88 31.32
N LYS A 66 -32.74 137.05 31.15
CA LYS A 66 -31.55 137.21 30.30
C LYS A 66 -30.36 136.36 30.80
N LEU A 67 -30.13 136.32 32.12
CA LEU A 67 -29.08 135.53 32.76
C LEU A 67 -29.28 134.00 32.57
N VAL A 68 -30.52 133.53 32.68
CA VAL A 68 -30.86 132.11 32.45
C VAL A 68 -30.54 131.71 31.02
N GLU A 69 -30.92 132.53 30.04
CA GLU A 69 -30.71 132.22 28.63
C GLU A 69 -29.23 132.27 28.26
N SER A 70 -28.45 133.21 28.79
CA SER A 70 -26.99 133.22 28.62
C SER A 70 -26.36 131.95 29.19
N ASN A 71 -26.75 131.53 30.41
CA ASN A 71 -26.21 130.33 31.05
C ASN A 71 -26.48 129.05 30.22
N LYS A 72 -27.65 128.94 29.58
CA LYS A 72 -27.94 127.82 28.66
C LYS A 72 -27.02 127.83 27.43
N LYS A 73 -26.84 128.99 26.80
CA LYS A 73 -25.94 129.12 25.63
C LYS A 73 -24.50 128.77 25.99
N PHE A 74 -24.01 129.25 27.13
CA PHE A 74 -22.68 128.89 27.65
C PHE A 74 -22.50 127.38 27.85
N PHE A 75 -23.48 126.69 28.45
CA PHE A 75 -23.41 125.23 28.67
C PHE A 75 -23.35 124.43 27.36
N THR A 76 -24.17 124.80 26.36
CA THR A 76 -24.16 124.11 25.06
C THR A 76 -22.84 124.27 24.31
N GLN A 77 -22.14 125.40 24.46
CA GLN A 77 -20.82 125.59 23.89
C GLN A 77 -19.76 124.74 24.61
N ALA A 78 -19.83 124.64 25.95
CA ALA A 78 -18.93 123.80 26.73
C ALA A 78 -19.01 122.30 26.34
N SER A 79 -20.22 121.78 26.14
CA SER A 79 -20.42 120.39 25.71
C SER A 79 -19.75 120.11 24.35
N LYS A 80 -19.82 121.05 23.40
CA LYS A 80 -19.14 120.91 22.10
C LYS A 80 -17.62 120.88 22.23
N TYR A 81 -17.06 121.69 23.12
CA TYR A 81 -15.61 121.67 23.38
C TYR A 81 -15.18 120.35 24.04
N GLN A 82 -15.99 119.79 24.93
CA GLN A 82 -15.73 118.49 25.54
C GLN A 82 -15.75 117.34 24.52
N ASP A 83 -16.70 117.36 23.56
CA ASP A 83 -16.75 116.39 22.47
C ASP A 83 -15.53 116.46 21.55
N ILE A 84 -15.04 117.67 21.25
CA ILE A 84 -13.81 117.88 20.47
C ILE A 84 -12.61 117.26 21.20
N ILE A 85 -12.45 117.54 22.49
CA ILE A 85 -11.37 116.98 23.31
C ILE A 85 -11.43 115.44 23.31
N GLY A 86 -12.62 114.86 23.53
CA GLY A 86 -12.80 113.41 23.52
C GLY A 86 -12.44 112.77 22.17
N ARG A 87 -12.79 113.41 21.04
CA ARG A 87 -12.40 112.93 19.71
C ARG A 87 -10.89 112.98 19.50
N VAL A 88 -10.23 114.07 19.88
CA VAL A 88 -8.77 114.20 19.77
C VAL A 88 -8.06 113.10 20.59
N ASP A 89 -8.52 112.82 21.81
CA ASP A 89 -7.93 111.77 22.64
C ASP A 89 -8.10 110.37 22.01
N THR A 90 -9.26 110.07 21.42
CA THR A 90 -9.46 108.79 20.70
C THR A 90 -8.61 108.66 19.44
N LEU A 91 -8.42 109.76 18.69
CA LEU A 91 -7.58 109.79 17.51
C LEU A 91 -6.10 109.63 17.87
N ARG A 92 -5.65 110.21 19.00
CA ARG A 92 -4.29 110.03 19.52
C ARG A 92 -4.01 108.59 19.92
N GLU A 93 -4.95 107.91 20.57
CA GLU A 93 -4.77 106.50 20.92
C GLU A 93 -4.69 105.63 19.66
N ARG A 94 -5.53 105.89 18.65
CA ARG A 94 -5.43 105.21 17.34
C ARG A 94 -4.12 105.50 16.64
N ARG A 95 -3.68 106.76 16.62
CA ARG A 95 -2.38 107.18 16.07
C ARG A 95 -1.25 106.38 16.71
N LYS A 96 -1.26 106.24 18.03
CA LYS A 96 -0.26 105.49 18.79
C LYS A 96 -0.23 104.01 18.39
N ILE A 97 -1.38 103.36 18.23
CA ILE A 97 -1.45 101.96 17.75
C ILE A 97 -0.84 101.82 16.35
N HIS A 98 -1.21 102.71 15.42
CA HIS A 98 -0.67 102.69 14.06
C HIS A 98 0.83 103.02 14.03
N GLU A 99 1.30 103.90 14.92
CA GLU A 99 2.71 104.25 15.09
C GLU A 99 3.51 103.08 15.66
N GLU A 100 2.99 102.37 16.66
CA GLU A 100 3.60 101.14 17.20
C GLU A 100 3.66 100.03 16.14
N ASN A 101 2.58 99.83 15.37
CA ASN A 101 2.57 98.86 14.26
C ASN A 101 3.56 99.24 13.15
N LEU A 102 3.63 100.52 12.78
CA LEU A 102 4.59 101.02 11.80
C LEU A 102 6.03 100.80 12.29
N ASN A 103 6.33 101.11 13.54
CA ASN A 103 7.65 100.93 14.13
C ASN A 103 8.04 99.45 14.18
N ASN A 104 7.10 98.56 14.54
CA ASN A 104 7.32 97.12 14.51
C ASN A 104 7.61 96.61 13.10
N LEU A 105 6.90 97.12 12.08
CA LEU A 105 7.16 96.78 10.67
C LEU A 105 8.49 97.36 10.18
N LEU A 106 8.83 98.60 10.53
CA LEU A 106 10.08 99.26 10.15
C LEU A 106 11.32 98.53 10.66
N ASN A 107 11.22 97.93 11.85
CA ASN A 107 12.33 97.17 12.44
C ASN A 107 12.59 95.84 11.72
N GLY A 108 11.62 95.30 10.96
CA GLY A 108 11.72 93.99 10.31
C GLY A 108 11.76 94.00 8.78
N VAL A 109 11.43 95.12 8.12
CA VAL A 109 11.17 95.18 6.68
C VAL A 109 12.22 96.01 5.93
N LYS A 110 12.72 95.48 4.82
CA LYS A 110 13.55 96.26 3.88
C LYS A 110 12.64 97.00 2.90
N GLN A 111 12.58 98.32 3.02
CA GLN A 111 11.70 99.15 2.19
C GLN A 111 12.04 99.04 0.69
N LEU A 112 11.01 98.84 -0.13
CA LEU A 112 11.10 98.80 -1.58
C LEU A 112 10.58 100.11 -2.19
N PRO A 113 11.15 100.60 -3.31
CA PRO A 113 10.75 101.84 -3.97
C PRO A 113 9.54 101.70 -4.92
N ASP A 114 9.09 100.47 -5.21
CA ASP A 114 8.04 100.16 -6.20
C ASP A 114 6.70 100.83 -5.88
N SER A 115 5.75 100.97 -6.82
CA SER A 115 4.39 101.42 -6.50
C SER A 115 3.54 100.34 -5.80
N GLU A 116 2.39 100.69 -5.21
CA GLU A 116 1.48 99.69 -4.58
C GLU A 116 0.94 98.69 -5.60
N HIS A 117 0.63 99.14 -6.81
CA HIS A 117 0.20 98.28 -7.91
C HIS A 117 1.34 97.34 -8.34
N GLU A 118 2.55 97.85 -8.49
CA GLU A 118 3.72 97.03 -8.85
C GLU A 118 4.02 95.96 -7.79
N LEU A 119 3.89 96.29 -6.50
CA LEU A 119 4.04 95.30 -5.42
C LEU A 119 3.00 94.17 -5.51
N LYS A 120 1.73 94.50 -5.79
CA LYS A 120 0.67 93.47 -5.95
C LYS A 120 0.95 92.54 -7.12
N THR A 121 1.30 93.10 -8.28
CA THR A 121 1.67 92.30 -9.46
C THR A 121 2.92 91.45 -9.21
N LYS A 122 3.93 91.99 -8.49
CA LYS A 122 5.10 91.21 -8.09
C LYS A 122 4.74 90.06 -7.14
N ILE A 123 3.80 90.24 -6.22
CA ILE A 123 3.31 89.16 -5.34
C ILE A 123 2.62 88.06 -6.15
N GLU A 124 1.68 88.42 -7.04
CA GLU A 124 0.94 87.45 -7.86
C GLU A 124 1.88 86.61 -8.75
N ASN A 125 2.84 87.28 -9.41
CA ASN A 125 3.85 86.57 -10.22
C ASN A 125 4.73 85.66 -9.36
N HIS A 126 5.14 86.13 -8.18
CA HIS A 126 5.99 85.34 -7.29
C HIS A 126 5.26 84.15 -6.66
N GLU A 127 3.96 84.29 -6.38
CA GLU A 127 3.08 83.19 -5.95
C GLU A 127 2.91 82.14 -7.05
N ALA A 128 2.72 82.57 -8.31
CA ALA A 128 2.65 81.65 -9.46
C ALA A 128 3.97 80.88 -9.67
N ASP A 129 5.12 81.54 -9.49
CA ASP A 129 6.43 80.88 -9.59
C ASP A 129 6.69 79.92 -8.41
N LEU A 130 6.21 80.26 -7.21
CA LEU A 130 6.24 79.36 -6.04
C LEU A 130 5.41 78.09 -6.28
N ASP A 131 4.22 78.22 -6.90
CA ASP A 131 3.37 77.07 -7.20
C ASP A 131 3.96 76.18 -8.30
N LYS A 132 4.61 76.76 -9.32
CA LYS A 132 5.40 75.99 -10.30
C LYS A 132 6.53 75.21 -9.61
N ALA A 133 7.31 75.87 -8.76
CA ALA A 133 8.39 75.21 -8.02
C ALA A 133 7.88 74.11 -7.07
N ARG A 134 6.70 74.27 -6.47
CA ARG A 134 6.04 73.21 -5.68
C ARG A 134 5.61 72.02 -6.54
N SER A 135 5.07 72.26 -7.73
CA SER A 135 4.70 71.20 -8.67
C SER A 135 5.92 70.44 -9.18
N GLU A 136 7.00 71.15 -9.53
CA GLU A 136 8.27 70.55 -9.94
C GLU A 136 8.85 69.69 -8.82
N ARG A 137 8.84 70.18 -7.58
CA ARG A 137 9.27 69.41 -6.41
C ARG A 137 8.51 68.10 -6.26
N GLU A 138 7.19 68.11 -6.41
CA GLU A 138 6.37 66.91 -6.25
C GLU A 138 6.62 65.91 -7.38
N ALA A 139 6.78 66.38 -8.62
CA ALA A 139 7.16 65.54 -9.76
C ALA A 139 8.55 64.90 -9.54
N THR A 140 9.56 65.67 -9.14
CA THR A 140 10.90 65.13 -8.84
C THR A 140 10.89 64.15 -7.65
N LYS A 141 10.02 64.37 -6.66
CA LYS A 141 9.83 63.41 -5.56
C LYS A 141 9.18 62.10 -6.00
N GLN A 142 8.22 62.18 -6.92
CA GLN A 142 7.61 60.99 -7.50
C GLN A 142 8.62 60.20 -8.32
N GLU A 143 9.40 60.85 -9.19
CA GLU A 143 10.49 60.23 -9.95
C GLU A 143 11.54 59.60 -9.01
N LEU A 144 11.86 60.27 -7.90
CA LEU A 144 12.74 59.73 -6.87
C LEU A 144 12.17 58.45 -6.24
N GLY A 145 10.87 58.41 -5.96
CA GLY A 145 10.18 57.22 -5.45
C GLY A 145 10.22 56.06 -6.44
N ASP A 146 9.92 56.33 -7.72
CA ASP A 146 9.96 55.32 -8.78
C ASP A 146 11.37 54.75 -8.98
N GLU A 147 12.41 55.59 -8.99
CA GLU A 147 13.81 55.15 -9.06
C GLU A 147 14.24 54.36 -7.80
N GLN A 148 13.73 54.69 -6.61
CA GLN A 148 13.97 53.91 -5.39
C GLN A 148 13.31 52.53 -5.44
N ASP A 149 12.09 52.42 -5.95
CA ASP A 149 11.38 51.15 -6.11
C ASP A 149 12.05 50.25 -7.15
N THR A 150 12.48 50.82 -8.28
CA THR A 150 13.25 50.07 -9.29
C THR A 150 14.61 49.62 -8.76
N LEU A 151 15.32 50.45 -7.98
CA LEU A 151 16.53 50.05 -7.27
C LEU A 151 16.28 48.84 -6.36
N ALA A 152 15.21 48.87 -5.54
CA ALA A 152 14.86 47.75 -4.66
C ALA A 152 14.60 46.46 -5.44
N ASN A 153 13.95 46.56 -6.61
CA ASN A 153 13.73 45.41 -7.50
C ASN A 153 15.04 44.84 -8.07
N PHE A 154 15.97 45.69 -8.52
CA PHE A 154 17.29 45.23 -8.99
C PHE A 154 18.16 44.68 -7.87
N GLU A 155 18.09 45.21 -6.65
CA GLU A 155 18.79 44.64 -5.48
C GLU A 155 18.27 43.24 -5.13
N ARG A 156 16.95 43.00 -5.24
CA ARG A 156 16.37 41.64 -5.12
C ARG A 156 16.88 40.70 -6.22
N LYS A 157 16.89 41.15 -7.48
CA LYS A 157 17.42 40.36 -8.61
C LYS A 157 18.90 40.03 -8.44
N ARG A 158 19.72 40.99 -7.99
CA ARG A 158 21.14 40.76 -7.66
C ARG A 158 21.28 39.71 -6.55
N SER A 159 20.51 39.83 -5.47
CA SER A 159 20.56 38.87 -4.35
C SER A 159 20.20 37.43 -4.80
N ALA A 160 19.18 37.29 -5.65
CA ALA A 160 18.81 36.01 -6.23
C ALA A 160 19.94 35.44 -7.12
N ALA A 161 20.49 36.27 -8.02
CA ALA A 161 21.62 35.91 -8.87
C ALA A 161 22.87 35.53 -8.06
N GLN A 162 23.10 36.18 -6.91
CA GLN A 162 24.23 35.90 -6.03
C GLN A 162 24.06 34.56 -5.31
N THR A 163 22.83 34.23 -4.93
CA THR A 163 22.51 32.90 -4.38
C THR A 163 22.73 31.80 -5.42
N THR A 164 22.31 32.02 -6.67
CA THR A 164 22.54 31.04 -7.75
C THR A 164 24.02 30.91 -8.09
N HIS A 165 24.78 32.01 -8.08
CA HIS A 165 26.24 31.98 -8.25
C HIS A 165 26.92 31.14 -7.18
N GLY A 166 26.59 31.36 -5.90
CA GLY A 166 27.13 30.57 -4.79
C GLY A 166 26.84 29.08 -4.94
N ARG A 167 25.63 28.71 -5.37
CA ARG A 167 25.26 27.32 -5.67
C ARG A 167 26.08 26.73 -6.82
N LEU A 168 26.20 27.45 -7.94
CA LEU A 168 26.96 26.99 -9.11
C LEU A 168 28.46 26.88 -8.81
N LEU A 169 29.00 27.79 -7.99
CA LEU A 169 30.39 27.74 -7.54
C LEU A 169 30.65 26.52 -6.64
N ALA A 170 29.73 26.22 -5.72
CA ALA A 170 29.83 25.00 -4.90
C ALA A 170 29.79 23.73 -5.75
N LEU A 171 28.95 23.70 -6.80
CA LEU A 171 28.92 22.60 -7.76
C LEU A 171 30.24 22.46 -8.54
N LYS A 172 30.84 23.59 -8.94
CA LYS A 172 32.16 23.60 -9.59
C LYS A 172 33.27 23.07 -8.68
N GLN A 173 33.30 23.50 -7.42
CA GLN A 173 34.25 23.00 -6.42
C GLN A 173 34.07 21.50 -6.17
N ARG A 174 32.81 21.03 -6.06
CA ARG A 174 32.52 19.60 -5.96
C ARG A 174 33.02 18.84 -7.19
N HIS A 175 32.77 19.34 -8.40
CA HIS A 175 33.27 18.73 -9.63
C HIS A 175 34.81 18.60 -9.61
N GLN A 176 35.53 19.65 -9.23
CA GLN A 176 36.99 19.62 -9.08
C GLN A 176 37.44 18.60 -8.03
N ALA A 177 36.78 18.54 -6.88
CA ALA A 177 37.07 17.55 -5.85
C ALA A 177 36.81 16.12 -6.34
N MET A 178 35.76 15.88 -7.13
CA MET A 178 35.46 14.57 -7.70
C MET A 178 36.49 14.14 -8.74
N LEU A 179 37.01 15.07 -9.56
CA LEU A 179 38.11 14.79 -10.49
C LEU A 179 39.38 14.35 -9.74
N GLU A 180 39.74 15.05 -8.67
CA GLU A 180 40.88 14.65 -7.82
C GLU A 180 40.61 13.32 -7.10
N ALA A 181 39.39 13.09 -6.62
CA ALA A 181 39.00 11.82 -6.02
C ALA A 181 39.03 10.66 -7.04
N ARG A 182 38.73 10.91 -8.33
CA ARG A 182 38.86 9.92 -9.40
C ARG A 182 40.32 9.55 -9.61
N LYS A 183 41.21 10.54 -9.66
CA LYS A 183 42.66 10.31 -9.78
C LYS A 183 43.20 9.51 -8.60
N SER A 184 42.84 9.88 -7.37
CA SER A 184 43.30 9.16 -6.17
C SER A 184 42.75 7.74 -6.15
N LEU A 185 41.46 7.56 -6.49
CA LEU A 185 40.84 6.24 -6.58
C LEU A 185 41.52 5.36 -7.62
N ILE A 186 41.88 5.89 -8.79
CA ILE A 186 42.59 5.11 -9.81
C ILE A 186 43.98 4.68 -9.32
N ARG A 187 44.71 5.54 -8.60
CA ARG A 187 46.00 5.16 -7.98
C ARG A 187 45.83 4.05 -6.96
N GLU A 188 44.88 4.20 -6.03
CA GLU A 188 44.56 3.18 -5.02
C GLU A 188 44.15 1.86 -5.65
N LEU A 189 43.34 1.90 -6.71
CA LEU A 189 42.89 0.72 -7.43
C LEU A 189 44.00 0.08 -8.27
N SER A 190 44.89 0.88 -8.85
CA SER A 190 46.09 0.41 -9.56
C SER A 190 47.01 -0.37 -8.64
N GLU A 191 47.26 0.12 -7.43
CA GLU A 191 48.05 -0.58 -6.41
C GLU A 191 47.33 -1.84 -5.92
N LYS A 192 46.04 -1.72 -5.57
CA LYS A 192 45.24 -2.84 -5.04
C LYS A 192 45.08 -4.01 -6.01
N HIS A 193 44.98 -3.71 -7.31
CA HIS A 193 44.75 -4.71 -8.36
C HIS A 193 46.00 -5.06 -9.15
N GLU A 194 47.16 -4.54 -8.74
CA GLU A 194 48.47 -4.77 -9.38
C GLU A 194 48.45 -4.40 -10.89
N ILE A 195 47.77 -3.33 -11.27
CA ILE A 195 47.72 -2.80 -12.64
C ILE A 195 48.80 -1.72 -12.78
N PRO A 196 49.96 -1.98 -13.40
CA PRO A 196 51.09 -1.06 -13.41
C PRO A 196 50.88 0.15 -14.33
N GLY A 197 51.54 1.26 -14.01
CA GLY A 197 51.65 2.44 -14.88
C GLY A 197 50.72 3.60 -14.56
N TYR A 198 50.15 3.68 -13.34
CA TYR A 198 49.21 4.74 -12.95
C TYR A 198 49.62 5.50 -11.68
N ASP A 199 50.87 5.37 -11.24
CA ASP A 199 51.41 6.00 -10.01
C ASP A 199 52.03 7.40 -10.26
N HIS A 200 51.41 8.18 -11.14
CA HIS A 200 51.84 9.53 -11.50
C HIS A 200 50.63 10.47 -11.65
N GLU A 201 50.84 11.72 -12.06
CA GLU A 201 49.73 12.62 -12.42
C GLU A 201 49.01 12.12 -13.67
N LEU A 202 47.76 11.69 -13.47
CA LEU A 202 46.96 11.06 -14.51
C LEU A 202 46.19 12.11 -15.33
N ASN A 203 46.32 12.02 -16.65
CA ASN A 203 45.50 12.75 -17.60
C ASN A 203 44.18 12.01 -17.90
N GLU A 204 43.19 12.70 -18.47
CA GLU A 204 41.86 12.12 -18.76
C GLU A 204 41.93 10.87 -19.65
N ARG A 205 42.87 10.82 -20.61
CA ARG A 205 43.08 9.65 -21.46
C ARG A 205 43.61 8.46 -20.67
N GLU A 206 44.59 8.67 -19.80
CA GLU A 206 45.15 7.61 -18.96
C GLU A 206 44.10 7.07 -17.98
N MET A 207 43.24 7.94 -17.44
CA MET A 207 42.13 7.51 -16.58
C MET A 207 41.11 6.63 -17.33
N GLN A 208 40.82 6.93 -18.61
CA GLN A 208 39.96 6.10 -19.44
C GLN A 208 40.62 4.76 -19.79
N GLU A 209 41.92 4.77 -20.14
CA GLU A 209 42.68 3.54 -20.39
C GLU A 209 42.73 2.62 -19.16
N PHE A 210 42.78 3.19 -17.94
CA PHE A 210 42.70 2.40 -16.71
C PHE A 210 41.35 1.69 -16.59
N GLU A 211 40.25 2.43 -16.81
CA GLU A 211 38.89 1.86 -16.76
C GLU A 211 38.73 0.72 -17.79
N GLU A 212 39.24 0.89 -19.01
CA GLU A 212 39.23 -0.16 -20.04
C GLU A 212 40.05 -1.39 -19.61
N LYS A 213 41.26 -1.20 -19.09
CA LYS A 213 42.08 -2.31 -18.56
C LYS A 213 41.40 -3.01 -17.39
N MET A 214 40.70 -2.28 -16.54
CA MET A 214 39.95 -2.81 -15.42
C MET A 214 38.78 -3.68 -15.90
N GLU A 215 38.06 -3.25 -16.93
CA GLU A 215 37.02 -4.05 -17.60
C GLU A 215 37.61 -5.32 -18.24
N ASP A 216 38.75 -5.21 -18.92
CA ASP A 216 39.46 -6.36 -19.50
C ASP A 216 39.87 -7.39 -18.44
N VAL A 217 40.34 -6.93 -17.27
CA VAL A 217 40.67 -7.81 -16.14
C VAL A 217 39.41 -8.52 -15.63
N ILE A 218 38.29 -7.81 -15.49
CA ILE A 218 37.00 -8.41 -15.10
C ILE A 218 36.57 -9.50 -16.10
N VAL A 219 36.64 -9.21 -17.40
CA VAL A 219 36.30 -10.19 -18.46
C VAL A 219 37.26 -11.39 -18.42
N SER A 220 38.56 -11.15 -18.22
CA SER A 220 39.54 -12.22 -18.10
C SER A 220 39.24 -13.14 -16.91
N GLN A 221 38.78 -12.57 -15.79
CA GLN A 221 38.47 -13.30 -14.58
C GLN A 221 37.17 -14.09 -14.70
N GLN A 222 36.15 -13.55 -15.38
CA GLN A 222 34.95 -14.29 -15.77
C GLN A 222 35.30 -15.50 -16.65
N ARG A 223 36.20 -15.33 -17.63
CA ARG A 223 36.68 -16.45 -18.47
C ARG A 223 37.41 -17.51 -17.65
N LYS A 224 38.19 -17.13 -16.63
CA LYS A 224 38.84 -18.11 -15.72
C LYS A 224 37.82 -18.92 -14.93
N ILE A 225 36.76 -18.30 -14.42
CA ILE A 225 35.67 -19.02 -13.72
C ILE A 225 35.01 -20.02 -14.66
N GLU A 226 34.70 -19.61 -15.90
CA GLU A 226 34.09 -20.52 -16.87
C GLU A 226 35.02 -21.68 -17.25
N LYS A 227 36.32 -21.41 -17.37
CA LYS A 227 37.33 -22.44 -17.59
C LYS A 227 37.36 -23.45 -16.42
N ILE A 228 37.40 -22.98 -15.17
CA ILE A 228 37.35 -23.84 -13.97
C ILE A 228 36.09 -24.71 -13.99
N LYS A 229 34.92 -24.14 -14.31
CA LYS A 229 33.66 -24.90 -14.43
C LYS A 229 33.70 -25.96 -15.51
N SER A 230 34.27 -25.63 -16.68
CA SER A 230 34.38 -26.57 -17.79
C SER A 230 35.32 -27.73 -17.47
N GLU A 231 36.46 -27.45 -16.84
CA GLU A 231 37.44 -28.45 -16.40
C GLU A 231 36.87 -29.32 -15.26
N ALA A 232 36.12 -28.71 -14.33
CA ALA A 232 35.42 -29.40 -13.26
C ALA A 232 34.40 -30.41 -13.80
N ARG A 233 33.57 -29.99 -14.76
CA ARG A 233 32.60 -30.90 -15.40
C ARG A 233 33.29 -32.02 -16.18
N ALA A 234 34.34 -31.69 -16.93
CA ALA A 234 35.05 -32.68 -17.73
C ALA A 234 35.74 -33.76 -16.86
N THR A 235 36.32 -33.35 -15.74
CA THR A 235 36.95 -34.28 -14.78
C THR A 235 35.90 -35.05 -13.98
N GLU A 236 34.85 -34.40 -13.50
CA GLU A 236 33.74 -35.05 -12.80
C GLU A 236 33.08 -36.14 -13.66
N ASN A 237 32.82 -35.86 -14.95
CA ASN A 237 32.27 -36.84 -15.87
C ASN A 237 33.19 -38.05 -16.05
N LYS A 238 34.50 -37.86 -16.21
CA LYS A 238 35.47 -38.97 -16.32
C LYS A 238 35.41 -39.89 -15.09
N TYR A 239 35.38 -39.32 -13.89
CA TYR A 239 35.29 -40.09 -12.65
C TYR A 239 33.93 -40.79 -12.49
N GLN A 240 32.84 -40.13 -12.89
CA GLN A 240 31.52 -40.76 -12.91
C GLN A 240 31.46 -41.93 -13.90
N ASP A 241 32.06 -41.81 -15.08
CA ASP A 241 32.15 -42.87 -16.07
C ASP A 241 32.96 -44.07 -15.54
N GLU A 242 34.10 -43.82 -14.87
CA GLU A 242 34.89 -44.86 -14.20
C GLU A 242 34.09 -45.58 -13.10
N ILE A 243 33.39 -44.83 -12.24
CA ILE A 243 32.54 -45.40 -11.18
C ILE A 243 31.41 -46.23 -11.79
N GLN A 244 30.78 -45.73 -12.86
CA GLN A 244 29.68 -46.42 -13.54
C GLN A 244 30.15 -47.70 -14.22
N ALA A 245 31.34 -47.70 -14.84
CA ALA A 245 31.96 -48.89 -15.40
C ALA A 245 32.18 -49.96 -14.31
N LEU A 246 32.75 -49.58 -13.16
CA LEU A 246 32.96 -50.49 -12.03
C LEU A 246 31.64 -51.02 -11.44
N LYS A 247 30.62 -50.16 -11.29
CA LYS A 247 29.28 -50.59 -10.83
C LYS A 247 28.61 -51.54 -11.82
N SER A 248 28.76 -51.29 -13.12
CA SER A 248 28.21 -52.16 -14.16
C SER A 248 28.86 -53.55 -14.18
N ALA A 249 30.19 -53.61 -14.00
CA ALA A 249 30.94 -54.86 -13.89
C ALA A 249 30.50 -55.66 -12.65
N ARG A 250 30.37 -54.99 -11.49
CA ARG A 250 29.83 -55.60 -10.27
C ARG A 250 28.41 -56.14 -10.46
N ALA A 251 27.53 -55.40 -11.13
CA ALA A 251 26.17 -55.85 -11.40
C ALA A 251 26.13 -57.06 -12.36
N ALA A 252 27.07 -57.15 -13.30
CA ALA A 252 27.22 -58.32 -14.16
C ALA A 252 27.64 -59.56 -13.36
N ASP A 253 28.61 -59.42 -12.45
CA ASP A 253 29.04 -60.50 -11.56
C ASP A 253 27.91 -60.95 -10.60
N GLU A 254 27.11 -60.02 -10.07
CA GLU A 254 25.92 -60.36 -9.23
C GLU A 254 24.89 -61.19 -10.01
N ARG A 255 24.61 -60.82 -11.27
CA ARG A 255 23.71 -61.59 -12.16
C ARG A 255 24.28 -62.97 -12.49
N ALA A 256 25.58 -63.05 -12.76
CA ALA A 256 26.24 -64.33 -13.04
C ALA A 256 26.13 -65.27 -11.84
N LYS A 257 26.32 -64.74 -10.62
CA LYS A 257 26.17 -65.50 -9.37
C LYS A 257 24.73 -66.00 -9.18
N ALA A 258 23.73 -65.14 -9.42
CA ALA A 258 22.32 -65.55 -9.33
C ALA A 258 22.00 -66.68 -10.31
N SER A 259 22.50 -66.60 -11.55
CA SER A 259 22.32 -67.66 -12.54
C SER A 259 22.97 -68.98 -12.13
N ILE A 260 24.17 -68.96 -11.54
CA ILE A 260 24.84 -70.15 -11.00
C ILE A 260 24.02 -70.76 -9.85
N ALA A 261 23.47 -69.93 -8.96
CA ALA A 261 22.63 -70.40 -7.86
C ALA A 261 21.36 -71.13 -8.36
N ASP A 262 20.74 -70.64 -9.43
CA ASP A 262 19.59 -71.31 -10.05
C ASP A 262 19.99 -72.62 -10.74
N GLN A 263 21.16 -72.69 -11.36
CA GLN A 263 21.71 -73.93 -11.94
C GLN A 263 21.98 -74.98 -10.85
N ILE A 264 22.52 -74.59 -9.70
CA ILE A 264 22.72 -75.48 -8.54
C ILE A 264 21.37 -76.04 -8.07
N ARG A 265 20.35 -75.20 -7.88
CA ARG A 265 18.99 -75.65 -7.50
C ARG A 265 18.39 -76.63 -8.51
N ALA A 266 18.61 -76.40 -9.80
CA ALA A 266 18.16 -77.30 -10.87
C ALA A 266 18.90 -78.64 -10.86
N ALA A 267 20.19 -78.66 -10.48
CA ALA A 267 20.96 -79.89 -10.30
C ALA A 267 20.54 -80.65 -9.02
N ASP A 268 20.29 -79.95 -7.91
CA ASP A 268 19.80 -80.54 -6.66
C ASP A 268 18.44 -81.21 -6.84
N THR A 269 17.52 -80.57 -7.56
CA THR A 269 16.20 -81.16 -7.88
C THR A 269 16.33 -82.39 -8.79
N ARG A 270 17.28 -82.39 -9.74
CA ARG A 270 17.62 -83.58 -10.53
C ARG A 270 18.13 -84.72 -9.64
N ILE A 271 19.06 -84.43 -8.72
CA ILE A 271 19.58 -85.41 -7.76
C ILE A 271 18.44 -85.97 -6.90
N ALA A 272 17.57 -85.13 -6.36
CA ALA A 272 16.45 -85.57 -5.53
C ALA A 272 15.50 -86.51 -6.28
N ASN A 273 15.22 -86.23 -7.56
CA ASN A 273 14.40 -87.11 -8.39
C ASN A 273 15.10 -88.45 -8.69
N ILE A 274 16.39 -88.42 -9.02
CA ILE A 274 17.19 -89.64 -9.25
C ILE A 274 17.27 -90.48 -7.97
N SER A 275 17.48 -89.87 -6.80
CA SER A 275 17.48 -90.56 -5.51
C SER A 275 16.16 -91.27 -5.25
N ARG A 276 15.02 -90.62 -5.50
CA ARG A 276 13.70 -91.26 -5.36
C ARG A 276 13.52 -92.46 -6.30
N GLN A 277 14.08 -92.40 -7.51
CA GLN A 277 14.04 -93.53 -8.45
C GLN A 277 14.95 -94.68 -8.01
N LEU A 278 16.13 -94.38 -7.47
CA LEU A 278 17.04 -95.38 -6.89
C LEU A 278 16.43 -96.06 -5.67
N ASP A 279 15.79 -95.31 -4.77
CA ASP A 279 15.13 -95.83 -3.57
C ASP A 279 13.94 -96.74 -3.91
N ALA A 280 13.25 -96.49 -5.02
CA ALA A 280 12.15 -97.34 -5.50
C ALA A 280 12.61 -98.70 -6.06
N THR A 281 13.90 -98.85 -6.39
CA THR A 281 14.46 -100.05 -7.03
C THR A 281 15.12 -100.96 -5.99
N THR A 282 14.42 -102.00 -5.54
CA THR A 282 14.85 -102.90 -4.45
C THR A 282 15.61 -104.16 -4.90
N THR A 283 15.71 -104.39 -6.21
CA THR A 283 16.35 -105.59 -6.78
C THR A 283 17.85 -105.60 -6.50
N THR A 284 18.34 -106.71 -5.93
CA THR A 284 19.76 -106.87 -5.57
C THR A 284 20.48 -107.91 -6.43
N VAL A 285 21.82 -107.89 -6.43
CA VAL A 285 22.64 -108.92 -7.09
C VAL A 285 22.39 -110.31 -6.49
N ALA A 286 22.04 -110.38 -5.20
CA ALA A 286 21.66 -111.63 -4.54
C ALA A 286 20.35 -112.22 -5.11
N ASP A 287 19.39 -111.38 -5.51
CA ASP A 287 18.16 -111.82 -6.17
C ASP A 287 18.42 -112.40 -7.56
N ILE A 288 19.41 -111.88 -8.28
CA ILE A 288 19.85 -112.42 -9.58
C ILE A 288 20.50 -113.78 -9.36
N MET A 289 21.44 -113.89 -8.40
CA MET A 289 22.11 -115.15 -8.07
C MET A 289 21.12 -116.25 -7.61
N TYR A 290 20.08 -115.87 -6.86
CA TYR A 290 19.02 -116.78 -6.43
C TYR A 290 18.15 -117.26 -7.60
N GLN A 291 17.85 -116.40 -8.57
CA GLN A 291 17.11 -116.82 -9.77
C GLN A 291 17.98 -117.66 -10.73
N GLU A 292 19.29 -117.40 -10.79
CA GLU A 292 20.25 -118.21 -11.56
C GLU A 292 20.39 -119.63 -10.99
N SER A 293 20.45 -119.78 -9.67
CA SER A 293 20.54 -121.10 -9.04
C SER A 293 19.28 -121.94 -9.27
N LEU A 294 18.09 -121.33 -9.13
CA LEU A 294 16.82 -122.00 -9.44
C LEU A 294 16.70 -122.36 -10.92
N LEU A 295 17.17 -121.49 -11.82
CA LEU A 295 17.21 -121.78 -13.25
C LEU A 295 18.14 -122.96 -13.57
N ALA A 296 19.28 -123.06 -12.88
CA ALA A 296 20.21 -124.18 -13.02
C ALA A 296 19.58 -125.50 -12.52
N GLU A 297 18.87 -125.47 -11.39
CA GLU A 297 18.17 -126.63 -10.84
C GLU A 297 17.08 -127.16 -11.79
N GLU A 298 16.26 -126.27 -12.36
CA GLU A 298 15.21 -126.65 -13.31
C GLU A 298 15.81 -127.18 -14.64
N LYS A 299 16.95 -126.63 -15.09
CA LYS A 299 17.69 -127.15 -16.27
C LYS A 299 18.27 -128.53 -16.01
N GLU A 300 18.85 -128.78 -14.84
CA GLU A 300 19.33 -130.10 -14.44
C GLU A 300 18.18 -131.11 -14.34
N ARG A 301 17.03 -130.70 -13.80
CA ARG A 301 15.82 -131.53 -13.73
C ARG A 301 15.28 -131.87 -15.11
N ARG A 302 15.28 -130.91 -16.05
CA ARG A 302 14.92 -131.15 -17.46
C ARG A 302 15.86 -132.16 -18.10
N GLN A 303 17.16 -132.03 -17.88
CA GLN A 303 18.17 -132.94 -18.43
C GLN A 303 18.00 -134.38 -17.91
N LYS A 304 17.71 -134.56 -16.62
CA LYS A 304 17.37 -135.87 -16.04
C LYS A 304 16.15 -136.51 -16.70
N VAL A 305 15.11 -135.73 -16.99
CA VAL A 305 13.90 -136.21 -17.70
C VAL A 305 14.20 -136.52 -19.17
N GLU A 306 15.02 -135.71 -19.85
CA GLU A 306 15.48 -136.00 -21.22
C GLU A 306 16.30 -137.31 -21.29
N ASP A 307 17.15 -137.57 -20.31
CA ASP A 307 17.94 -138.81 -20.25
C ASP A 307 17.07 -140.04 -19.89
N GLN A 308 16.04 -139.86 -19.05
CA GLN A 308 15.01 -140.89 -18.83
C GLN A 308 14.24 -141.24 -20.11
N ILE A 309 13.90 -140.24 -20.94
CA ILE A 309 13.24 -140.46 -22.23
C ILE A 309 14.15 -141.22 -23.20
N LYS A 310 15.46 -140.91 -23.24
CA LYS A 310 16.44 -141.59 -24.10
C LYS A 310 16.66 -143.05 -23.68
N THR A 311 16.71 -143.33 -22.38
CA THR A 311 16.96 -144.69 -21.85
C THR A 311 15.74 -145.61 -21.96
N ALA A 312 14.53 -145.07 -21.84
CA ALA A 312 13.30 -145.85 -21.92
C ALA A 312 13.02 -146.46 -23.31
N ASN A 313 13.68 -145.95 -24.37
CA ASN A 313 13.55 -146.47 -25.75
C ASN A 313 12.10 -146.70 -26.19
N TYR A 314 11.21 -145.75 -25.83
CA TYR A 314 9.80 -145.77 -26.19
C TYR A 314 9.59 -145.96 -27.69
N THR A 315 10.50 -145.44 -28.52
CA THR A 315 10.47 -145.56 -29.98
C THR A 315 10.65 -147.01 -30.47
N GLN A 316 11.46 -147.83 -29.80
CA GLN A 316 11.66 -149.24 -30.16
C GLN A 316 10.43 -150.07 -29.73
N GLN A 317 9.94 -149.85 -28.52
CA GLN A 317 8.73 -150.51 -28.00
C GLN A 317 7.48 -150.17 -28.82
N LEU A 318 7.35 -148.91 -29.23
CA LEU A 318 6.30 -148.46 -30.14
C LEU A 318 6.48 -149.04 -31.55
N ARG A 319 7.70 -149.23 -32.06
CA ARG A 319 7.93 -149.85 -33.39
C ARG A 319 7.53 -151.31 -33.44
N ASP A 320 7.85 -152.08 -32.39
CA ASP A 320 7.48 -153.49 -32.31
C ASP A 320 5.96 -153.65 -32.22
N LYS A 321 5.29 -152.82 -31.41
CA LYS A 321 3.83 -152.75 -31.33
C LYS A 321 3.17 -152.16 -32.58
N ALA A 322 3.84 -151.24 -33.28
CA ALA A 322 3.35 -150.65 -34.52
C ALA A 322 3.44 -151.62 -35.71
N ARG A 323 4.42 -152.54 -35.76
CA ARG A 323 4.42 -153.61 -36.78
C ARG A 323 3.22 -154.54 -36.59
N GLU A 324 2.95 -154.93 -35.35
CA GLU A 324 1.79 -155.73 -34.95
C GLU A 324 0.46 -155.01 -35.25
N ALA A 325 0.41 -153.68 -35.11
CA ALA A 325 -0.73 -152.85 -35.48
C ALA A 325 -0.86 -152.63 -37.00
N LYS A 326 0.24 -152.45 -37.74
CA LYS A 326 0.23 -152.13 -39.17
C LYS A 326 -0.35 -153.26 -40.02
N ASP A 327 -0.06 -154.51 -39.66
CA ASP A 327 -0.68 -155.68 -40.31
C ASP A 327 -2.21 -155.73 -40.09
N LEU A 328 -2.69 -155.16 -38.98
CA LEU A 328 -4.12 -155.00 -38.68
C LEU A 328 -4.71 -153.73 -39.31
N GLU A 329 -3.94 -152.64 -39.44
CA GLU A 329 -4.37 -151.35 -40.01
C GLU A 329 -4.35 -151.29 -41.54
N GLU A 330 -3.48 -152.03 -42.24
CA GLU A 330 -3.54 -152.13 -43.72
C GLU A 330 -4.87 -152.74 -44.18
N ARG A 331 -5.51 -153.54 -43.33
CA ARG A 331 -6.88 -154.06 -43.55
C ARG A 331 -7.97 -153.04 -43.21
N ARG A 332 -7.64 -151.98 -42.46
CA ARG A 332 -8.53 -150.90 -42.04
C ARG A 332 -8.47 -149.70 -43.00
N ASP A 333 -7.29 -149.33 -43.48
CA ASP A 333 -7.07 -148.07 -44.20
C ASP A 333 -7.63 -148.07 -45.63
N ALA A 334 -7.88 -149.25 -46.20
CA ALA A 334 -8.72 -149.37 -47.41
C ALA A 334 -10.12 -148.76 -47.21
N LEU A 335 -10.66 -148.78 -45.99
CA LEU A 335 -11.99 -148.26 -45.64
C LEU A 335 -11.99 -146.77 -45.27
N HIS A 336 -10.83 -146.15 -44.99
CA HIS A 336 -10.76 -144.75 -44.53
C HIS A 336 -10.51 -143.72 -45.64
N ASN A 337 -10.04 -144.13 -46.83
CA ASN A 337 -9.72 -143.22 -47.94
C ASN A 337 -10.94 -142.46 -48.53
N GLU A 338 -12.17 -142.82 -48.16
CA GLU A 338 -13.38 -142.09 -48.57
C GLU A 338 -13.66 -140.82 -47.75
N LEU A 339 -13.03 -140.61 -46.59
CA LEU A 339 -13.42 -139.52 -45.67
C LEU A 339 -12.75 -138.15 -45.96
N ALA A 340 -11.79 -138.08 -46.89
CA ALA A 340 -10.85 -136.97 -46.97
C ALA A 340 -11.27 -135.75 -47.83
N GLY A 341 -12.46 -135.74 -48.42
CA GLY A 341 -12.91 -134.69 -49.37
C GLY A 341 -13.33 -133.31 -48.80
N LEU A 342 -13.27 -133.06 -47.49
CA LEU A 342 -14.08 -131.99 -46.84
C LEU A 342 -13.38 -130.67 -46.42
N ASN A 343 -12.09 -130.43 -46.68
CA ASN A 343 -11.32 -129.34 -46.00
C ASN A 343 -10.88 -128.12 -46.86
N ALA A 344 -11.78 -127.22 -47.34
CA ALA A 344 -11.40 -126.19 -48.34
C ALA A 344 -11.69 -124.67 -48.08
N GLN A 345 -11.96 -124.13 -46.87
CA GLN A 345 -12.39 -122.69 -46.71
C GLN A 345 -11.74 -121.86 -45.55
N ALA A 346 -10.49 -121.38 -45.66
CA ALA A 346 -9.80 -120.63 -44.58
C ALA A 346 -9.57 -119.11 -44.78
N ASN A 347 -9.63 -118.58 -46.01
CA ASN A 347 -8.97 -117.29 -46.33
C ASN A 347 -9.81 -116.01 -46.08
N THR A 348 -11.13 -116.08 -46.05
CA THR A 348 -12.03 -114.91 -45.92
C THR A 348 -12.12 -114.35 -44.49
N ARG A 349 -11.78 -115.13 -43.46
CA ARG A 349 -11.87 -114.72 -42.05
C ARG A 349 -10.79 -113.74 -41.59
N ALA A 350 -9.66 -113.64 -42.29
CA ALA A 350 -8.53 -112.80 -41.88
C ALA A 350 -8.75 -111.30 -42.15
N ARG A 351 -9.48 -110.93 -43.22
CA ARG A 351 -9.68 -109.52 -43.62
C ARG A 351 -10.64 -108.75 -42.70
N LEU A 352 -11.65 -109.40 -42.14
CA LEU A 352 -12.63 -108.80 -41.23
C LEU A 352 -12.00 -108.33 -39.90
N GLN A 353 -10.98 -109.02 -39.42
CA GLN A 353 -10.38 -108.74 -38.11
C GLN A 353 -9.56 -107.44 -38.10
N LEU A 354 -8.92 -107.07 -39.21
CA LEU A 354 -8.06 -105.88 -39.29
C LEU A 354 -8.84 -104.57 -39.13
N ARG A 355 -9.96 -104.40 -39.87
CA ARG A 355 -10.78 -103.18 -39.83
C ARG A 355 -11.45 -102.92 -38.48
N ARG A 356 -11.80 -103.99 -37.74
CA ARG A 356 -12.32 -103.88 -36.37
C ARG A 356 -11.31 -103.31 -35.38
N THR A 357 -9.99 -103.46 -35.61
CA THR A 357 -8.96 -102.91 -34.72
C THR A 357 -8.70 -101.41 -34.92
N GLU A 358 -8.90 -100.91 -36.14
CA GLU A 358 -8.69 -99.49 -36.49
C GLU A 358 -9.77 -98.58 -35.88
N ARG A 359 -11.03 -99.01 -35.91
CA ARG A 359 -12.16 -98.29 -35.28
C ARG A 359 -11.96 -98.10 -33.77
N LYS A 360 -11.54 -99.15 -33.06
CA LYS A 360 -11.31 -99.10 -31.60
C LYS A 360 -10.27 -98.06 -31.20
N ARG A 361 -9.19 -97.91 -31.97
CA ARG A 361 -8.14 -96.92 -31.67
C ARG A 361 -8.64 -95.47 -31.78
N LYS A 362 -9.51 -95.16 -32.74
CA LYS A 362 -10.09 -93.82 -32.90
C LYS A 362 -11.10 -93.50 -31.80
N ASP A 363 -11.91 -94.48 -31.39
CA ASP A 363 -12.85 -94.34 -30.26
C ASP A 363 -12.14 -94.08 -28.92
N GLU A 364 -11.00 -94.76 -28.67
CA GLU A 364 -10.19 -94.55 -27.46
C GLU A 364 -9.55 -93.15 -27.40
N ALA A 365 -9.13 -92.59 -28.54
CA ALA A 365 -8.58 -91.23 -28.62
C ALA A 365 -9.63 -90.14 -28.36
N ILE A 366 -10.85 -90.31 -28.88
CA ILE A 366 -12.00 -89.43 -28.62
C ILE A 366 -12.36 -89.45 -27.13
N ALA A 367 -12.43 -90.65 -26.53
CA ALA A 367 -12.71 -90.80 -25.10
C ALA A 367 -11.66 -90.09 -24.22
N SER A 368 -10.37 -90.24 -24.55
CA SER A 368 -9.28 -89.58 -23.80
C SER A 368 -9.34 -88.05 -23.86
N LEU A 369 -9.71 -87.47 -25.01
CA LEU A 369 -9.84 -86.01 -25.16
C LEU A 369 -11.07 -85.45 -24.45
N ILE A 370 -12.18 -86.19 -24.47
CA ILE A 370 -13.38 -85.85 -23.71
C ILE A 370 -13.10 -85.91 -22.20
N ASP A 371 -12.46 -86.97 -21.70
CA ASP A 371 -12.14 -87.11 -20.27
C ASP A 371 -11.22 -85.99 -19.76
N LYS A 372 -10.22 -85.60 -20.56
CA LYS A 372 -9.30 -84.50 -20.22
C LYS A 372 -9.98 -83.13 -20.21
N SER A 373 -11.01 -82.93 -21.04
CA SER A 373 -11.70 -81.64 -21.20
C SER A 373 -13.02 -81.55 -20.41
N ALA A 374 -13.52 -82.67 -19.87
CA ALA A 374 -14.81 -82.76 -19.18
C ALA A 374 -14.89 -81.89 -17.92
N ALA A 375 -13.81 -81.81 -17.12
CA ALA A 375 -13.79 -80.97 -15.93
C ALA A 375 -13.93 -79.48 -16.28
N SER A 376 -13.20 -79.01 -17.30
CA SER A 376 -13.28 -77.63 -17.78
C SER A 376 -14.61 -77.35 -18.47
N PHE A 377 -15.15 -78.29 -19.26
CA PHE A 377 -16.43 -78.16 -19.93
C PHE A 377 -17.59 -78.06 -18.92
N ARG A 378 -17.63 -78.91 -17.89
CA ARG A 378 -18.64 -78.84 -16.82
C ARG A 378 -18.57 -77.53 -16.04
N LYS A 379 -17.36 -76.99 -15.82
CA LYS A 379 -17.15 -75.71 -15.13
C LYS A 379 -17.81 -74.54 -15.85
N PHE A 380 -17.76 -74.50 -17.20
CA PHE A 380 -18.25 -73.37 -17.98
C PHE A 380 -19.65 -73.60 -18.61
N ALA A 381 -19.91 -74.77 -19.16
CA ALA A 381 -21.15 -75.09 -19.86
C ALA A 381 -22.23 -75.72 -18.96
N LYS A 382 -21.86 -76.15 -17.74
CA LYS A 382 -22.76 -76.85 -16.79
C LYS A 382 -23.49 -78.06 -17.39
N ALA A 383 -22.92 -78.65 -18.43
CA ALA A 383 -23.41 -79.82 -19.15
C ALA A 383 -22.27 -80.83 -19.34
N ASP A 384 -22.59 -82.07 -19.69
CA ASP A 384 -21.60 -83.06 -20.06
C ASP A 384 -21.19 -82.93 -21.55
N PRO A 385 -19.90 -83.04 -21.87
CA PRO A 385 -19.42 -82.93 -23.25
C PRO A 385 -19.94 -84.09 -24.11
N GLN A 386 -20.65 -83.76 -25.19
CA GLN A 386 -21.09 -84.74 -26.20
C GLN A 386 -20.24 -84.63 -27.48
N ARG A 387 -19.95 -85.78 -28.09
CA ARG A 387 -19.09 -85.90 -29.30
C ARG A 387 -19.55 -85.00 -30.45
N GLU A 388 -20.86 -84.78 -30.58
CA GLU A 388 -21.47 -84.05 -31.69
C GLU A 388 -21.63 -82.53 -31.45
N SER A 389 -21.83 -82.09 -30.20
CA SER A 389 -22.30 -80.71 -29.89
C SER A 389 -21.29 -79.86 -29.11
N MET A 390 -20.17 -80.44 -28.68
CA MET A 390 -19.17 -79.77 -27.84
C MET A 390 -18.60 -78.48 -28.46
N GLU A 391 -18.26 -78.46 -29.75
CA GLU A 391 -17.68 -77.29 -30.42
C GLU A 391 -18.64 -76.10 -30.50
N ALA A 392 -19.92 -76.37 -30.83
CA ALA A 392 -20.95 -75.33 -30.95
C ALA A 392 -21.23 -74.66 -29.60
N GLN A 393 -21.30 -75.45 -28.52
CA GLN A 393 -21.54 -74.94 -27.17
C GLN A 393 -20.36 -74.11 -26.63
N VAL A 394 -19.12 -74.55 -26.85
CA VAL A 394 -17.93 -73.78 -26.43
C VAL A 394 -17.80 -72.49 -27.24
N SER A 395 -18.11 -72.52 -28.53
CA SER A 395 -18.03 -71.32 -29.39
C SER A 395 -19.05 -70.25 -28.99
N ALA A 396 -20.27 -70.64 -28.62
CA ALA A 396 -21.28 -69.72 -28.09
C ALA A 396 -20.86 -69.08 -26.76
N LEU A 397 -20.29 -69.87 -25.84
CA LEU A 397 -19.79 -69.39 -24.55
C LEU A 397 -18.61 -68.41 -24.67
N VAL A 398 -17.72 -68.65 -25.63
CA VAL A 398 -16.61 -67.72 -25.95
C VAL A 398 -17.17 -66.39 -26.45
N GLN A 399 -18.17 -66.42 -27.34
CA GLN A 399 -18.76 -65.20 -27.89
C GLN A 399 -19.47 -64.35 -26.83
N THR A 400 -20.21 -64.96 -25.90
CA THR A 400 -20.84 -64.23 -24.79
C THR A 400 -19.80 -63.64 -23.85
N LEU A 401 -18.75 -64.39 -23.52
CA LEU A 401 -17.73 -63.91 -22.59
C LEU A 401 -16.87 -62.79 -23.21
N ASP A 402 -16.59 -62.84 -24.51
CA ASP A 402 -15.88 -61.75 -25.19
C ASP A 402 -16.70 -60.45 -25.15
N GLN A 403 -18.04 -60.53 -25.27
CA GLN A 403 -18.91 -59.36 -25.08
C GLN A 403 -18.83 -58.81 -23.65
N ASP A 404 -18.88 -59.68 -22.64
CA ASP A 404 -18.76 -59.30 -21.23
C ASP A 404 -17.39 -58.65 -20.92
N VAL A 405 -16.31 -59.19 -21.49
CA VAL A 405 -14.96 -58.59 -21.39
C VAL A 405 -14.96 -57.19 -22.02
N THR A 406 -15.55 -56.98 -23.19
CA THR A 406 -15.60 -55.64 -23.80
C THR A 406 -16.41 -54.64 -22.99
N PHE A 407 -17.48 -55.09 -22.32
CA PHE A 407 -18.29 -54.25 -21.42
C PHE A 407 -17.50 -53.88 -20.15
N ALA A 408 -16.87 -54.87 -19.52
CA ALA A 408 -16.01 -54.67 -18.35
C ALA A 408 -14.79 -53.78 -18.66
N GLU A 409 -14.21 -53.88 -19.86
CA GLU A 409 -13.14 -52.99 -20.31
C GLU A 409 -13.59 -51.54 -20.42
N ARG A 410 -14.80 -51.29 -20.93
CA ARG A 410 -15.37 -49.92 -20.98
C ARG A 410 -15.62 -49.40 -19.57
N ALA A 411 -16.28 -50.20 -18.73
CA ALA A 411 -16.57 -49.82 -17.34
C ALA A 411 -15.29 -49.51 -16.53
N SER A 412 -14.23 -50.31 -16.70
CA SER A 412 -12.93 -50.08 -16.06
C SER A 412 -12.24 -48.81 -16.58
N ARG A 413 -12.28 -48.55 -17.90
CA ARG A 413 -11.73 -47.30 -18.47
C ARG A 413 -12.48 -46.06 -17.99
N ASP A 414 -13.80 -46.13 -17.90
CA ASP A 414 -14.63 -45.01 -17.45
C ASP A 414 -14.40 -44.73 -15.95
N ALA A 415 -14.34 -45.78 -15.12
CA ALA A 415 -13.99 -45.64 -13.70
C ALA A 415 -12.56 -45.09 -13.50
N ALA A 416 -11.59 -45.51 -14.32
CA ALA A 416 -10.23 -44.99 -14.28
C ALA A 416 -10.15 -43.50 -14.68
N ARG A 417 -10.93 -43.07 -15.68
CA ARG A 417 -11.05 -41.65 -16.06
C ARG A 417 -11.71 -40.82 -14.96
N GLU A 418 -12.76 -41.34 -14.35
CA GLU A 418 -13.45 -40.69 -13.22
C GLU A 418 -12.49 -40.50 -12.04
N LEU A 419 -11.72 -41.53 -11.69
CA LEU A 419 -10.67 -41.45 -10.68
C LEU A 419 -9.61 -40.39 -11.02
N GLN A 420 -9.09 -40.39 -12.25
CA GLN A 420 -8.08 -39.41 -12.68
C GLN A 420 -8.60 -37.96 -12.62
N ASN A 421 -9.86 -37.72 -12.97
CA ASN A 421 -10.49 -36.41 -12.89
C ASN A 421 -10.66 -35.93 -11.44
N ILE A 422 -10.99 -36.84 -10.52
CA ILE A 422 -11.11 -36.51 -9.09
C ILE A 422 -9.72 -36.28 -8.48
N GLU A 423 -8.72 -37.10 -8.82
CA GLU A 423 -7.33 -36.93 -8.35
C GLU A 423 -6.71 -35.61 -8.80
N THR A 424 -6.95 -35.21 -10.06
CA THR A 424 -6.51 -33.90 -10.56
C THR A 424 -7.24 -32.75 -9.86
N SER A 425 -8.55 -32.89 -9.59
CA SER A 425 -9.34 -31.90 -8.84
C SER A 425 -8.84 -31.74 -7.39
N VAL A 426 -8.54 -32.84 -6.71
CA VAL A 426 -7.94 -32.83 -5.36
C VAL A 426 -6.55 -32.18 -5.38
N SER A 427 -5.72 -32.49 -6.39
CA SER A 427 -4.40 -31.88 -6.55
C SER A 427 -4.47 -30.36 -6.72
N ILE A 428 -5.38 -29.87 -7.58
CA ILE A 428 -5.61 -28.43 -7.80
C ILE A 428 -6.10 -27.76 -6.52
N ALA A 429 -7.05 -28.37 -5.80
CA ALA A 429 -7.57 -27.83 -4.54
C ALA A 429 -6.48 -27.74 -3.46
N LYS A 430 -5.64 -28.77 -3.31
CA LYS A 430 -4.49 -28.76 -2.40
C LYS A 430 -3.45 -27.70 -2.77
N LYS A 431 -3.17 -27.52 -4.05
CA LYS A 431 -2.27 -26.47 -4.54
C LYS A 431 -2.81 -25.09 -4.17
N LYS A 432 -4.11 -24.84 -4.39
CA LYS A 432 -4.76 -23.58 -4.01
C LYS A 432 -4.65 -23.29 -2.50
N ILE A 433 -4.84 -24.31 -1.65
CA ILE A 433 -4.64 -24.16 -0.19
C ILE A 433 -3.19 -23.80 0.13
N LYS A 434 -2.22 -24.45 -0.51
CA LYS A 434 -0.79 -24.15 -0.30
C LYS A 434 -0.46 -22.70 -0.69
N ASP A 435 -0.93 -22.26 -1.85
CA ASP A 435 -0.68 -20.91 -2.36
C ASP A 435 -1.32 -19.85 -1.44
N LEU A 436 -2.55 -20.08 -0.97
CA LEU A 436 -3.24 -19.20 -0.01
C LEU A 436 -2.56 -19.19 1.37
N LYS A 437 -2.06 -20.33 1.87
CA LYS A 437 -1.28 -20.40 3.13
C LYS A 437 0.01 -19.60 3.03
N GLN A 438 0.70 -19.69 1.89
CA GLN A 438 1.92 -18.94 1.66
C GLN A 438 1.66 -17.44 1.56
N ALA A 439 0.61 -17.03 0.82
CA ALA A 439 0.20 -15.63 0.75
C ALA A 439 -0.22 -15.05 2.12
N ALA A 440 -0.86 -15.87 2.97
CA ALA A 440 -1.20 -15.48 4.35
C ALA A 440 0.05 -15.28 5.22
N GLU A 441 1.03 -16.18 5.18
CA GLU A 441 2.28 -16.03 5.93
C GLU A 441 3.13 -14.86 5.41
N ASP A 442 3.16 -14.60 4.11
CA ASP A 442 3.83 -13.42 3.53
C ASP A 442 3.16 -12.10 3.97
N ALA A 443 1.83 -12.08 4.05
CA ALA A 443 1.10 -10.90 4.56
C ALA A 443 1.34 -10.71 6.08
N LYS A 444 1.34 -11.81 6.84
CA LYS A 444 1.59 -11.82 8.29
C LYS A 444 3.00 -11.39 8.66
N THR A 445 4.01 -11.82 7.90
CA THR A 445 5.40 -11.39 8.08
C THR A 445 5.54 -9.90 7.79
N LYS A 446 4.96 -9.40 6.69
CA LYS A 446 4.93 -7.95 6.40
C LYS A 446 4.25 -7.11 7.49
N ILE A 447 3.15 -7.60 8.06
CA ILE A 447 2.47 -6.95 9.18
C ILE A 447 3.37 -6.94 10.42
N LYS A 448 3.99 -8.08 10.77
CA LYS A 448 4.89 -8.18 11.93
C LYS A 448 6.15 -7.33 11.79
N ASP A 449 6.78 -7.33 10.62
CA ASP A 449 7.99 -6.55 10.36
C ASP A 449 7.67 -5.06 10.28
N GLY A 450 6.50 -4.72 9.73
CA GLY A 450 5.95 -3.37 9.78
C GLY A 450 5.78 -2.88 11.21
N LEU A 451 5.04 -3.63 12.04
CA LEU A 451 4.79 -3.31 13.46
C LEU A 451 6.08 -3.25 14.30
N ARG A 452 7.07 -4.13 14.05
CA ARG A 452 8.38 -4.09 14.73
C ARG A 452 9.22 -2.86 14.38
N GLY A 453 8.95 -2.23 13.23
CA GLY A 453 9.61 -1.00 12.81
C GLY A 453 9.04 0.26 13.49
N LEU A 454 7.93 0.13 14.23
CA LEU A 454 7.27 1.21 14.97
C LEU A 454 7.51 1.05 16.48
N ASP A 455 7.57 2.17 17.21
CA ASP A 455 7.63 2.20 18.68
C ASP A 455 6.24 1.94 19.28
N THR A 456 5.63 0.79 18.97
CA THR A 456 4.29 0.41 19.47
C THR A 456 4.34 -0.96 20.12
N GLU A 457 3.82 -1.08 21.35
CA GLU A 457 3.71 -2.37 22.07
C GLU A 457 2.48 -3.19 21.64
N LYS A 458 1.64 -2.64 20.77
CA LYS A 458 0.38 -3.25 20.31
C LYS A 458 0.62 -4.38 19.32
N THR A 459 -0.29 -5.35 19.33
CA THR A 459 -0.15 -6.60 18.55
C THR A 459 -0.91 -6.59 17.22
N THR A 460 -1.83 -5.63 17.04
CA THR A 460 -2.64 -5.46 15.83
C THR A 460 -2.43 -4.08 15.23
N VAL A 461 -2.60 -3.96 13.90
CA VAL A 461 -2.39 -2.68 13.21
C VAL A 461 -3.49 -1.69 13.59
N GLN A 462 -4.70 -2.17 13.87
CA GLN A 462 -5.82 -1.34 14.35
C GLN A 462 -5.54 -0.70 15.73
N GLU A 463 -5.10 -1.47 16.72
CA GLU A 463 -4.79 -0.94 18.05
C GLU A 463 -3.62 0.06 18.02
N ALA A 464 -2.61 -0.19 17.17
CA ALA A 464 -1.50 0.74 16.96
C ALA A 464 -1.94 2.03 16.24
N LEU A 465 -2.95 1.95 15.37
CA LEU A 465 -3.56 3.11 14.71
C LEU A 465 -4.32 3.98 15.68
N GLU A 466 -5.16 3.36 16.54
CA GLU A 466 -5.90 4.08 17.57
C GLU A 466 -4.94 4.79 18.55
N GLU A 467 -3.87 4.11 18.98
CA GLU A 467 -2.82 4.71 19.82
C GLU A 467 -2.13 5.90 19.13
N ALA A 468 -1.71 5.75 17.88
CA ALA A 468 -1.09 6.84 17.14
C ALA A 468 -2.05 8.02 16.88
N GLU A 469 -3.36 7.76 16.73
CA GLU A 469 -4.39 8.80 16.59
C GLU A 469 -4.67 9.52 17.91
N GLU A 470 -4.72 8.80 19.03
CA GLU A 470 -4.86 9.35 20.38
C GLU A 470 -3.66 10.23 20.77
N GLU A 471 -2.43 9.73 20.58
CA GLU A 471 -1.20 10.48 20.86
C GLU A 471 -1.07 11.73 19.97
N LEU A 472 -1.48 11.63 18.69
CA LEU A 472 -1.51 12.79 17.80
C LEU A 472 -2.55 13.83 18.26
N ALA A 473 -3.69 13.40 18.79
CA ALA A 473 -4.71 14.28 19.36
C ALA A 473 -4.22 14.98 20.63
N GLU A 474 -3.56 14.26 21.54
CA GLU A 474 -2.97 14.84 22.75
C GLU A 474 -1.87 15.86 22.43
N VAL A 475 -0.98 15.56 21.48
CA VAL A 475 0.10 16.46 21.05
C VAL A 475 -0.45 17.70 20.32
N SER A 476 -1.57 17.58 19.61
CA SER A 476 -2.26 18.69 18.96
C SER A 476 -2.77 19.74 19.97
N ASP A 477 -3.23 19.30 21.14
CA ASP A 477 -3.76 20.20 22.18
C ASP A 477 -2.66 21.10 22.80
N PHE A 478 -1.40 20.65 22.81
CA PHE A 478 -0.25 21.43 23.30
C PHE A 478 0.03 22.71 22.50
N ALA A 479 -0.36 22.76 21.22
CA ALA A 479 -0.16 23.94 20.37
C ALA A 479 -0.95 25.18 20.84
N SER A 480 -1.94 24.99 21.72
CA SER A 480 -2.82 26.06 22.23
C SER A 480 -2.37 26.68 23.57
N ILE A 481 -1.40 26.06 24.25
CA ILE A 481 -0.97 26.38 25.62
C ILE A 481 -0.29 27.76 25.72
N GLN A 482 0.48 28.16 24.70
CA GLN A 482 1.18 29.46 24.71
C GLN A 482 0.19 30.64 24.66
N LYS A 483 -0.85 30.52 23.81
CA LYS A 483 -1.94 31.52 23.71
C LYS A 483 -2.84 31.52 24.95
N PHE A 484 -2.92 30.40 25.66
CA PHE A 484 -3.66 30.26 26.91
C PHE A 484 -2.95 30.99 28.07
N TYR A 485 -1.66 30.78 28.25
CA TYR A 485 -0.88 31.50 29.27
C TYR A 485 -0.80 33.02 29.01
N ASP A 486 -0.76 33.43 27.75
CA ASP A 486 -0.86 34.86 27.39
C ASP A 486 -2.22 35.46 27.75
N ARG A 487 -3.31 34.69 27.64
CA ARG A 487 -4.65 35.11 28.09
C ARG A 487 -4.73 35.26 29.60
N ILE A 488 -4.18 34.31 30.36
CA ILE A 488 -4.12 34.36 31.83
C ILE A 488 -3.35 35.59 32.31
N LEU A 489 -2.17 35.86 31.74
CA LEU A 489 -1.35 37.04 32.05
C LEU A 489 -2.10 38.34 31.74
N ASN A 490 -2.77 38.41 30.60
CA ASN A 490 -3.52 39.60 30.20
C ASN A 490 -4.74 39.86 31.09
N GLY A 491 -5.48 38.82 31.49
CA GLY A 491 -6.62 38.96 32.39
C GLY A 491 -6.21 39.34 33.82
N ALA A 492 -5.12 38.75 34.33
CA ALA A 492 -4.57 39.11 35.63
C ALA A 492 -4.09 40.58 35.67
N LYS A 493 -3.41 41.05 34.61
CA LYS A 493 -2.87 42.43 34.50
C LYS A 493 -3.95 43.49 34.29
N LYS A 494 -4.94 43.22 33.44
CA LYS A 494 -5.96 44.23 33.07
C LYS A 494 -7.15 44.24 34.01
N ASN A 495 -7.60 43.07 34.47
CA ASN A 495 -8.85 42.95 35.21
C ASN A 495 -8.62 42.65 36.71
N HIS A 496 -7.38 42.37 37.14
CA HIS A 496 -7.05 41.98 38.53
C HIS A 496 -7.85 40.78 39.04
N VAL A 497 -8.09 39.79 38.17
CA VAL A 497 -8.82 38.56 38.47
C VAL A 497 -8.10 37.35 37.89
N CYS A 498 -8.16 36.23 38.59
CA CYS A 498 -7.61 34.96 38.12
C CYS A 498 -8.58 34.29 37.15
N LEU A 499 -8.19 34.09 35.89
CA LEU A 499 -9.02 33.46 34.85
C LEU A 499 -9.43 32.00 35.13
N GLY A 500 -8.82 31.32 36.10
CA GLY A 500 -9.13 29.93 36.43
C GLY A 500 -10.11 29.75 37.59
N CYS A 501 -10.22 30.73 38.49
CA CYS A 501 -11.07 30.63 39.69
C CYS A 501 -11.84 31.91 40.01
N ASP A 502 -11.77 32.92 39.15
CA ASP A 502 -12.40 34.25 39.27
C ASP A 502 -12.13 34.99 40.60
N ARG A 503 -11.12 34.54 41.35
CA ARG A 503 -10.65 35.23 42.56
C ARG A 503 -9.94 36.52 42.17
N SER A 504 -10.22 37.61 42.88
CA SER A 504 -9.49 38.86 42.75
C SER A 504 -8.01 38.67 43.12
N VAL A 505 -7.12 39.11 42.23
CA VAL A 505 -5.67 39.05 42.42
C VAL A 505 -5.24 40.39 43.00
N SER A 506 -4.76 40.37 44.24
CA SER A 506 -4.28 41.57 44.92
C SER A 506 -2.98 42.10 44.28
N ARG A 507 -2.67 43.39 44.50
CA ARG A 507 -1.44 44.02 43.94
C ARG A 507 -0.15 43.36 44.44
N ASP A 508 -0.19 42.74 45.62
CA ASP A 508 0.97 42.08 46.22
C ASP A 508 1.17 40.64 45.70
N GLU A 509 0.10 39.97 45.25
CA GLU A 509 0.13 38.61 44.67
C GLU A 509 0.42 38.63 43.14
N LEU A 510 0.19 39.77 42.49
CA LEU A 510 0.39 39.96 41.04
C LEU A 510 1.83 39.63 40.57
N PRO A 511 2.91 40.08 41.26
CA PRO A 511 4.28 39.80 40.84
C PRO A 511 4.65 38.32 40.90
N ASP A 512 4.11 37.57 41.87
CA ASP A 512 4.36 36.15 42.02
C ASP A 512 3.61 35.32 40.97
N LEU A 513 2.36 35.71 40.65
CA LEU A 513 1.61 35.15 39.53
C LEU A 513 2.30 35.43 38.19
N GLU A 514 2.78 36.66 37.98
CA GLU A 514 3.56 37.02 36.79
C GLU A 514 4.85 36.20 36.68
N ARG A 515 5.61 36.03 37.78
CA ARG A 515 6.80 35.16 37.78
C ARG A 515 6.47 33.71 37.52
N TYR A 516 5.31 33.20 37.98
CA TYR A 516 4.87 31.84 37.71
C TYR A 516 4.51 31.65 36.24
N VAL A 517 3.68 32.54 35.67
CA VAL A 517 3.26 32.45 34.27
C VAL A 517 4.43 32.75 33.33
N MET A 518 5.34 33.67 33.66
CA MET A 518 6.55 33.93 32.87
C MET A 518 7.52 32.74 32.88
N ARG A 519 7.74 32.07 34.03
CA ARG A 519 8.54 30.82 34.08
C ARG A 519 7.93 29.70 33.24
N ARG A 520 6.60 29.56 33.25
CA ARG A 520 5.89 28.62 32.36
C ARG A 520 6.01 29.03 30.89
N LYS A 521 5.95 30.33 30.59
CA LYS A 521 6.11 30.89 29.24
C LYS A 521 7.53 30.78 28.70
N GLU A 522 8.57 30.76 29.55
CA GLU A 522 9.95 30.49 29.16
C GLU A 522 10.20 29.01 28.84
N LYS A 523 9.51 28.09 29.53
CA LYS A 523 9.55 26.65 29.25
C LYS A 523 8.69 26.24 28.05
N ALA A 524 7.62 26.99 27.78
CA ALA A 524 6.66 26.70 26.72
C ALA A 524 7.26 26.57 25.30
N PRO A 525 8.26 27.36 24.85
CA PRO A 525 8.89 27.18 23.54
C PRO A 525 9.66 25.87 23.40
N GLN A 526 10.24 25.37 24.50
CA GLN A 526 10.97 24.11 24.52
C GLN A 526 9.99 22.93 24.49
N GLU A 527 8.93 22.99 25.32
CA GLU A 527 7.83 22.01 25.31
C GLU A 527 7.09 22.02 23.95
N LEU A 528 6.90 23.18 23.32
CA LEU A 528 6.30 23.30 21.98
C LEU A 528 7.19 22.71 20.89
N ARG A 529 8.52 22.87 20.97
CA ARG A 529 9.45 22.25 20.01
C ARG A 529 9.47 20.74 20.14
N GLN A 530 9.40 20.22 21.37
CA GLN A 530 9.28 18.79 21.64
C GLN A 530 7.95 18.27 21.08
N ALA A 531 6.82 18.88 21.44
CA ALA A 531 5.51 18.54 20.89
C ALA A 531 5.46 18.61 19.35
N GLN A 532 6.11 19.59 18.72
CA GLN A 532 6.20 19.64 17.25
C GLN A 532 7.06 18.53 16.63
N GLN A 533 8.08 18.07 17.35
CA GLN A 533 8.92 16.96 16.92
C GLN A 533 8.17 15.63 17.10
N ASP A 534 7.49 15.47 18.23
CA ASP A 534 6.63 14.33 18.54
C ASP A 534 5.45 14.25 17.56
N MET A 535 4.83 15.38 17.22
CA MET A 535 3.80 15.45 16.18
C MET A 535 4.32 14.92 14.85
N LYS A 536 5.56 15.27 14.46
CA LYS A 536 6.16 14.78 13.20
C LYS A 536 6.49 13.29 13.26
N THR A 537 6.90 12.76 14.41
CA THR A 537 7.17 11.32 14.56
C THR A 537 5.87 10.54 14.53
N TRP A 538 4.86 10.94 15.31
CA TRP A 538 3.54 10.30 15.33
C TRP A 538 2.83 10.39 13.98
N THR A 539 2.94 11.52 13.26
CA THR A 539 2.38 11.63 11.89
C THR A 539 3.03 10.63 10.93
N LYS A 540 4.36 10.44 11.02
CA LYS A 540 5.05 9.44 10.18
C LYS A 540 4.65 8.02 10.55
N GLN A 541 4.59 7.71 11.85
CA GLN A 541 4.18 6.40 12.34
C GLN A 541 2.73 6.07 11.90
N LEU A 542 1.84 7.06 11.95
CA LEU A 542 0.46 6.94 11.47
C LEU A 542 0.38 6.72 9.96
N ASP A 543 1.20 7.39 9.15
CA ASP A 543 1.30 7.15 7.71
C ASP A 543 1.82 5.74 7.40
N ASP A 544 2.80 5.24 8.16
CA ASP A 544 3.35 3.90 8.00
C ASP A 544 2.33 2.81 8.43
N LEU A 545 1.59 3.02 9.53
CA LEU A 545 0.49 2.15 9.94
C LEU A 545 -0.64 2.11 8.92
N LYS A 546 -1.02 3.25 8.33
CA LYS A 546 -2.02 3.32 7.25
C LYS A 546 -1.62 2.48 6.02
N ARG A 547 -0.32 2.31 5.74
CA ARG A 547 0.16 1.43 4.66
C ARG A 547 0.01 -0.05 4.99
N LEU A 548 -0.04 -0.42 6.27
CA LEU A 548 -0.22 -1.80 6.73
C LEU A 548 -1.71 -2.23 6.74
N VAL A 549 -2.66 -1.29 6.85
CA VAL A 549 -4.10 -1.58 6.88
C VAL A 549 -4.59 -2.42 5.68
N PRO A 550 -4.27 -2.08 4.42
CA PRO A 550 -4.69 -2.91 3.27
C PRO A 550 -4.11 -4.33 3.31
N ILE A 551 -2.92 -4.49 3.89
CA ILE A 551 -2.23 -5.79 4.04
C ILE A 551 -2.94 -6.62 5.10
N GLU A 552 -3.32 -6.02 6.22
CA GLU A 552 -4.10 -6.66 7.30
C GLU A 552 -5.51 -7.06 6.83
N VAL A 553 -6.20 -6.19 6.09
CA VAL A 553 -7.49 -6.52 5.48
C VAL A 553 -7.37 -7.71 4.52
N ASN A 554 -6.33 -7.72 3.67
CA ASN A 554 -6.10 -8.84 2.77
C ASN A 554 -5.71 -10.13 3.52
N PHE A 555 -4.89 -10.04 4.57
CA PHE A 555 -4.55 -11.18 5.44
C PHE A 555 -5.80 -11.76 6.11
N ASN A 556 -6.68 -10.90 6.64
CA ASN A 556 -7.93 -11.32 7.25
C ASN A 556 -8.88 -11.97 6.25
N ARG A 557 -9.00 -11.43 5.03
CA ARG A 557 -9.80 -12.02 3.94
C ARG A 557 -9.28 -13.42 3.55
N ILE A 558 -7.97 -13.55 3.36
CA ILE A 558 -7.35 -14.85 3.04
C ILE A 558 -7.60 -15.85 4.17
N THR A 559 -7.39 -15.44 5.43
CA THR A 559 -7.42 -16.35 6.58
C THR A 559 -8.85 -16.73 7.01
N LYS A 560 -9.80 -15.79 6.98
CA LYS A 560 -11.16 -15.99 7.49
C LYS A 560 -12.16 -16.46 6.43
N GLU A 561 -11.92 -16.15 5.15
CA GLU A 561 -12.87 -16.45 4.06
C GLU A 561 -12.29 -17.42 3.04
N GLU A 562 -11.16 -17.07 2.41
CA GLU A 562 -10.64 -17.82 1.25
C GLU A 562 -10.02 -19.17 1.63
N LEU A 563 -9.24 -19.23 2.72
CA LEU A 563 -8.61 -20.45 3.21
C LEU A 563 -9.65 -21.48 3.68
N PRO A 564 -10.63 -21.14 4.54
CA PRO A 564 -11.64 -22.10 4.98
C PRO A 564 -12.54 -22.58 3.84
N ALA A 565 -12.88 -21.69 2.89
CA ALA A 565 -13.64 -22.07 1.70
C ALA A 565 -12.86 -23.06 0.81
N ALA A 566 -11.55 -22.84 0.63
CA ALA A 566 -10.67 -23.74 -0.11
C ALA A 566 -10.47 -25.09 0.61
N GLU A 567 -10.32 -25.10 1.93
CA GLU A 567 -10.23 -26.31 2.75
C GLU A 567 -11.52 -27.14 2.71
N THR A 568 -12.68 -26.48 2.79
CA THR A 568 -13.99 -27.15 2.63
C THR A 568 -14.13 -27.78 1.25
N SER A 569 -13.73 -27.06 0.19
CA SER A 569 -13.77 -27.57 -1.18
C SER A 569 -12.80 -28.76 -1.39
N ALA A 570 -11.60 -28.72 -0.79
CA ALA A 570 -10.67 -29.84 -0.86
C ALA A 570 -11.22 -31.07 -0.12
N SER A 571 -11.79 -30.89 1.08
CA SER A 571 -12.42 -31.97 1.84
C SER A 571 -13.53 -32.66 1.04
N GLN A 572 -14.42 -31.89 0.40
CA GLN A 572 -15.48 -32.43 -0.46
C GLN A 572 -14.97 -33.23 -1.68
N GLN A 573 -13.80 -32.89 -2.21
CA GLN A 573 -13.18 -33.63 -3.32
C GLN A 573 -12.42 -34.88 -2.81
N GLU A 574 -11.83 -34.80 -1.62
CA GLU A 574 -11.20 -35.95 -0.96
C GLU A 574 -12.21 -37.01 -0.52
N GLU A 575 -13.39 -36.60 -0.05
CA GLU A 575 -14.50 -37.53 0.25
C GLU A 575 -14.94 -38.32 -0.99
N LYS A 576 -14.86 -37.73 -2.19
CA LYS A 576 -15.18 -38.39 -3.46
C LYS A 576 -14.06 -39.31 -3.96
N LEU A 577 -12.83 -39.15 -3.46
CA LEU A 577 -11.67 -39.93 -3.91
C LEU A 577 -11.76 -41.40 -3.50
N VAL A 578 -12.15 -41.66 -2.25
CA VAL A 578 -12.27 -43.02 -1.71
C VAL A 578 -13.27 -43.87 -2.50
N PRO A 579 -14.53 -43.45 -2.74
CA PRO A 579 -15.48 -44.24 -3.52
C PRO A 579 -15.06 -44.38 -4.99
N ALA A 580 -14.42 -43.36 -5.59
CA ALA A 580 -13.91 -43.47 -6.96
C ALA A 580 -12.76 -44.48 -7.09
N ARG A 581 -11.87 -44.55 -6.09
CA ARG A 581 -10.80 -45.56 -6.02
C ARG A 581 -11.36 -46.97 -5.86
N GLN A 582 -12.29 -47.16 -4.94
CA GLN A 582 -12.95 -48.46 -4.73
C GLN A 582 -13.63 -48.94 -6.01
N LYS A 583 -14.40 -48.06 -6.68
CA LYS A 583 -15.05 -48.37 -7.96
C LYS A 583 -14.05 -48.73 -9.07
N ALA A 584 -12.91 -48.04 -9.15
CA ALA A 584 -11.86 -48.35 -10.13
C ALA A 584 -11.16 -49.70 -9.83
N GLU A 585 -10.90 -50.01 -8.55
CA GLU A 585 -10.33 -51.29 -8.13
C GLU A 585 -11.30 -52.45 -8.38
N GLU A 586 -12.58 -52.31 -8.02
CA GLU A 586 -13.62 -53.31 -8.23
C GLU A 586 -13.83 -53.63 -9.71
N THR A 587 -13.97 -52.62 -10.56
CA THR A 587 -14.17 -52.81 -12.01
C THR A 587 -12.93 -53.40 -12.69
N ASN A 588 -11.72 -53.07 -12.21
CA ASN A 588 -10.48 -53.66 -12.72
C ASN A 588 -10.31 -55.13 -12.25
N ALA A 589 -10.70 -55.45 -11.03
CA ALA A 589 -10.71 -56.83 -10.53
C ALA A 589 -11.69 -57.71 -11.34
N GLN A 590 -12.90 -57.20 -11.59
CA GLN A 590 -13.90 -57.87 -12.45
C GLN A 590 -13.38 -58.09 -13.88
N LEU A 591 -12.70 -57.10 -14.45
CA LEU A 591 -12.08 -57.21 -15.77
C LEU A 591 -11.02 -58.33 -15.83
N ASN A 592 -10.15 -58.40 -14.82
CA ASN A 592 -9.13 -59.44 -14.76
C ASN A 592 -9.74 -60.84 -14.60
N GLU A 593 -10.77 -60.98 -13.76
CA GLU A 593 -11.48 -62.26 -13.61
C GLU A 593 -12.13 -62.73 -14.92
N LEU A 594 -12.74 -61.82 -15.69
CA LEU A 594 -13.34 -62.14 -16.99
C LEU A 594 -12.28 -62.48 -18.05
N LYS A 595 -11.12 -61.82 -18.03
CA LYS A 595 -10.00 -62.13 -18.92
C LYS A 595 -9.40 -63.51 -18.65
N ASP A 596 -9.26 -63.89 -17.38
CA ASP A 596 -8.80 -65.22 -16.99
C ASP A 596 -9.79 -66.31 -17.45
N LYS A 597 -11.09 -66.08 -17.27
CA LYS A 597 -12.14 -66.98 -17.79
C LYS A 597 -12.11 -67.10 -19.32
N SER A 598 -11.82 -66.01 -20.04
CA SER A 598 -11.72 -66.03 -21.51
C SER A 598 -10.55 -66.87 -21.98
N ARG A 599 -9.39 -66.75 -21.30
CA ARG A 599 -8.21 -67.58 -21.58
C ARG A 599 -8.48 -69.08 -21.37
N ASP A 600 -9.16 -69.45 -20.29
CA ASP A 600 -9.54 -70.83 -20.01
C ASP A 600 -10.50 -71.38 -21.08
N LEU A 601 -11.52 -70.62 -21.48
CA LEU A 601 -12.47 -71.03 -22.52
C LEU A 601 -11.85 -71.15 -23.92
N GLN A 602 -10.87 -70.31 -24.26
CA GLN A 602 -10.11 -70.43 -25.51
C GLN A 602 -9.30 -71.74 -25.58
N SER A 603 -8.79 -72.23 -24.44
CA SER A 603 -8.10 -73.52 -24.37
C SER A 603 -9.07 -74.69 -24.60
N LEU A 604 -10.28 -74.60 -24.05
CA LEU A 604 -11.35 -75.58 -24.23
C LEU A 604 -11.85 -75.63 -25.68
N ARG A 605 -11.91 -74.49 -26.37
CA ARG A 605 -12.30 -74.42 -27.79
C ARG A 605 -11.38 -75.26 -28.68
N LYS A 606 -10.07 -75.25 -28.42
CA LYS A 606 -9.09 -76.07 -29.16
C LYS A 606 -9.29 -77.57 -28.95
N ALA A 607 -9.66 -77.97 -27.74
CA ALA A 607 -9.97 -79.37 -27.44
C ALA A 607 -11.28 -79.81 -28.13
N ALA A 608 -12.30 -78.95 -28.14
CA ALA A 608 -13.58 -79.23 -28.78
C ALA A 608 -13.46 -79.40 -30.31
N THR A 609 -12.66 -78.56 -30.98
CA THR A 609 -12.41 -78.69 -32.43
C THR A 609 -11.73 -80.01 -32.81
N GLU A 610 -10.85 -80.53 -31.95
CA GLU A 610 -10.13 -81.78 -32.23
C GLU A 610 -11.01 -83.03 -32.01
N VAL A 611 -11.93 -82.98 -31.05
CA VAL A 611 -12.93 -84.04 -30.82
C VAL A 611 -13.85 -84.18 -32.03
N THR A 612 -14.35 -83.07 -32.59
CA THR A 612 -15.23 -83.07 -33.76
C THR A 612 -14.52 -83.61 -35.02
N ARG A 613 -13.22 -83.37 -35.18
CA ARG A 613 -12.42 -83.93 -36.28
C ARG A 613 -12.31 -85.46 -36.21
N LEU A 614 -11.90 -85.99 -35.05
CA LEU A 614 -11.71 -87.44 -34.85
C LEU A 614 -13.03 -88.22 -34.94
N HIS A 615 -14.14 -87.62 -34.55
CA HIS A 615 -15.46 -88.24 -34.64
C HIS A 615 -15.87 -88.56 -36.08
N ARG A 616 -15.68 -87.62 -37.02
CA ARG A 616 -15.98 -87.84 -38.46
C ARG A 616 -15.14 -88.97 -39.05
N GLU A 617 -13.87 -89.04 -38.67
CA GLU A 617 -12.94 -90.07 -39.13
C GLU A 617 -13.24 -91.50 -38.62
N ALA A 618 -14.06 -91.65 -37.57
CA ALA A 618 -14.48 -92.94 -37.03
C ALA A 618 -15.70 -93.52 -37.76
N GLU A 619 -16.62 -92.64 -38.20
CA GLU A 619 -17.83 -93.03 -38.96
C GLU A 619 -17.48 -93.66 -40.31
N ASP A 620 -16.44 -93.16 -40.99
CA ASP A 620 -15.98 -93.70 -42.27
C ASP A 620 -15.50 -95.16 -42.17
N VAL A 621 -14.82 -95.53 -41.08
CA VAL A 621 -14.28 -96.89 -40.85
C VAL A 621 -15.39 -97.91 -40.57
N GLU A 622 -16.49 -97.48 -39.95
CA GLU A 622 -17.64 -98.32 -39.64
C GLU A 622 -18.38 -98.82 -40.90
N SER A 623 -18.47 -97.98 -41.93
CA SER A 623 -19.08 -98.33 -43.21
C SER A 623 -18.38 -99.50 -43.94
N GLU A 624 -17.06 -99.64 -43.77
CA GLU A 624 -16.29 -100.71 -44.42
C GLU A 624 -16.47 -102.09 -43.77
N ILE A 625 -16.67 -102.14 -42.46
CA ILE A 625 -16.85 -103.40 -41.71
C ILE A 625 -18.13 -104.12 -42.16
N GLY A 626 -19.22 -103.37 -42.38
CA GLY A 626 -20.51 -103.93 -42.80
C GLY A 626 -20.48 -104.66 -44.15
N LYS A 627 -19.54 -104.32 -45.05
CA LYS A 627 -19.41 -104.96 -46.36
C LYS A 627 -18.75 -106.35 -46.29
N LEU A 628 -17.84 -106.57 -45.35
CA LEU A 628 -17.11 -107.83 -45.20
C LEU A 628 -17.91 -108.91 -44.47
N GLU A 629 -18.88 -108.51 -43.64
CA GLU A 629 -19.72 -109.44 -42.89
C GLU A 629 -20.81 -110.09 -43.77
N SER A 630 -21.23 -109.43 -44.86
CA SER A 630 -22.20 -110.00 -45.79
C SER A 630 -21.63 -111.12 -46.69
N GLU A 631 -20.31 -111.22 -46.83
CA GLU A 631 -19.65 -112.24 -47.69
C GLU A 631 -19.49 -113.62 -47.00
N LEU A 632 -19.63 -113.71 -45.68
CA LEU A 632 -19.25 -114.89 -44.88
C LEU A 632 -20.42 -115.81 -44.47
N SER A 633 -21.67 -115.50 -44.84
CA SER A 633 -22.88 -116.20 -44.35
C SER A 633 -23.38 -117.38 -45.21
N ALA A 634 -22.65 -117.82 -46.25
CA ALA A 634 -23.27 -118.53 -47.38
C ALA A 634 -23.38 -120.08 -47.37
N THR A 635 -22.65 -120.93 -46.62
CA THR A 635 -22.78 -122.41 -46.83
C THR A 635 -22.29 -123.32 -45.69
N GLY A 636 -23.01 -124.42 -45.42
CA GLY A 636 -22.68 -125.46 -44.44
C GLY A 636 -23.19 -126.89 -44.75
N SER A 637 -22.67 -127.86 -43.97
CA SER A 637 -23.20 -129.22 -43.64
C SER A 637 -22.97 -130.42 -44.62
N THR A 638 -23.01 -131.73 -44.26
CA THR A 638 -22.66 -132.61 -43.08
C THR A 638 -22.94 -134.10 -43.46
N ALA A 639 -21.94 -134.99 -43.40
CA ALA A 639 -21.93 -136.43 -42.95
C ALA A 639 -22.88 -137.49 -43.64
N THR A 640 -22.65 -138.82 -43.58
CA THR A 640 -22.22 -139.66 -42.43
C THR A 640 -21.33 -140.88 -42.77
N SER A 641 -20.49 -141.22 -41.78
CA SER A 641 -19.44 -142.26 -41.78
C SER A 641 -19.87 -143.59 -41.15
N GLU A 642 -21.15 -143.74 -40.81
CA GLU A 642 -21.61 -144.73 -39.83
C GLU A 642 -21.61 -146.18 -40.35
N GLU A 643 -21.73 -146.39 -41.66
CA GLU A 643 -21.69 -147.73 -42.25
C GLU A 643 -20.25 -148.25 -42.45
N ILE A 644 -19.29 -147.33 -42.60
CA ILE A 644 -17.84 -147.63 -42.59
C ILE A 644 -17.41 -148.01 -41.15
N GLN A 645 -18.13 -147.54 -40.14
CA GLN A 645 -17.82 -147.72 -38.71
C GLN A 645 -18.09 -149.14 -38.16
N GLU A 646 -19.00 -149.91 -38.72
CA GLU A 646 -19.32 -151.24 -38.19
C GLU A 646 -18.31 -152.31 -38.65
N GLN A 647 -17.79 -152.20 -39.87
CA GLN A 647 -16.67 -153.02 -40.36
C GLN A 647 -15.33 -152.63 -39.72
N LEU A 648 -15.21 -151.37 -39.29
CA LEU A 648 -14.15 -150.88 -38.41
C LEU A 648 -14.20 -151.49 -36.99
N SER A 649 -15.34 -152.03 -36.52
CA SER A 649 -15.54 -152.42 -35.11
C SER A 649 -14.87 -153.75 -34.71
N GLN A 650 -14.92 -154.76 -35.60
CA GLN A 650 -14.34 -156.09 -35.38
C GLN A 650 -12.82 -156.08 -35.58
N LEU A 651 -12.33 -155.40 -36.63
CA LEU A 651 -10.92 -155.00 -36.74
C LEU A 651 -10.51 -154.16 -35.52
N GLY A 652 -11.42 -153.32 -35.04
CA GLY A 652 -11.29 -152.54 -33.82
C GLY A 652 -11.08 -153.34 -32.54
N GLU A 653 -11.49 -154.61 -32.43
CA GLU A 653 -11.37 -155.41 -31.18
C GLU A 653 -9.97 -156.01 -30.98
N GLN A 654 -9.38 -156.51 -32.06
CA GLN A 654 -7.98 -156.96 -32.07
C GLN A 654 -7.01 -155.78 -32.06
N ILE A 655 -7.37 -154.71 -32.76
CA ILE A 655 -6.72 -153.40 -32.61
C ILE A 655 -6.87 -152.88 -31.18
N ARG A 656 -7.99 -153.13 -30.44
CA ARG A 656 -8.19 -152.65 -29.06
C ARG A 656 -7.19 -153.23 -28.07
N ALA A 657 -6.81 -154.51 -28.20
CA ALA A 657 -5.82 -155.13 -27.33
C ALA A 657 -4.40 -154.61 -27.57
N VAL A 658 -3.99 -154.48 -28.85
CA VAL A 658 -2.70 -153.88 -29.23
C VAL A 658 -2.68 -152.38 -28.92
N LYS A 659 -3.81 -151.69 -29.09
CA LYS A 659 -3.99 -150.29 -28.67
C LYS A 659 -3.90 -150.14 -27.16
N ALA A 660 -4.49 -150.99 -26.32
CA ALA A 660 -4.38 -150.85 -24.87
C ALA A 660 -2.92 -150.90 -24.37
N ALA A 661 -2.10 -151.78 -24.94
CA ALA A 661 -0.67 -151.84 -24.65
C ALA A 661 0.09 -150.62 -25.22
N THR A 662 -0.26 -150.17 -26.42
CA THR A 662 0.30 -148.96 -27.06
C THR A 662 -0.06 -147.68 -26.29
N GLU A 663 -1.29 -147.59 -25.78
CA GLU A 663 -1.81 -146.47 -25.00
C GLU A 663 -1.15 -146.38 -23.62
N LYS A 664 -0.77 -147.51 -23.00
CA LYS A 664 0.04 -147.49 -21.77
C LYS A 664 1.42 -146.87 -22.02
N VAL A 665 2.11 -147.31 -23.07
CA VAL A 665 3.42 -146.77 -23.46
C VAL A 665 3.32 -145.30 -23.91
N ARG A 666 2.24 -144.93 -24.62
CA ARG A 666 1.94 -143.53 -24.97
C ARG A 666 1.59 -142.67 -23.77
N ALA A 667 0.86 -143.17 -22.78
CA ALA A 667 0.52 -142.41 -21.57
C ALA A 667 1.77 -142.10 -20.74
N GLU A 668 2.71 -143.05 -20.65
CA GLU A 668 4.02 -142.83 -20.02
C GLU A 668 4.89 -141.84 -20.82
N GLN A 669 4.89 -141.94 -22.16
CA GLN A 669 5.56 -140.96 -23.03
C GLN A 669 4.93 -139.56 -22.94
N GLN A 670 3.60 -139.46 -22.88
CA GLN A 670 2.88 -138.19 -22.80
C GLN A 670 3.08 -137.53 -21.43
N SER A 671 3.08 -138.31 -20.34
CA SER A 671 3.36 -137.81 -19.00
C SER A 671 4.78 -137.23 -18.91
N THR A 672 5.78 -137.95 -19.43
CA THR A 672 7.18 -137.49 -19.46
C THR A 672 7.41 -136.33 -20.43
N THR A 673 6.64 -136.23 -21.52
CA THR A 673 6.69 -135.08 -22.44
C THR A 673 6.00 -133.84 -21.84
N ASN A 674 4.89 -134.01 -21.12
CA ASN A 674 4.20 -132.92 -20.43
C ASN A 674 5.05 -132.33 -19.30
N THR A 675 5.77 -133.17 -18.54
CA THR A 675 6.72 -132.68 -17.53
C THR A 675 7.88 -131.94 -18.19
N LEU A 676 8.41 -132.42 -19.32
CA LEU A 676 9.42 -131.71 -20.11
C LEU A 676 8.92 -130.33 -20.60
N GLN A 677 7.68 -130.25 -21.09
CA GLN A 677 7.08 -129.01 -21.57
C GLN A 677 6.83 -128.01 -20.43
N THR A 678 6.38 -128.50 -19.27
CA THR A 678 6.18 -127.67 -18.06
C THR A 678 7.50 -127.15 -17.51
N LEU A 679 8.55 -127.99 -17.51
CA LEU A 679 9.90 -127.55 -17.16
C LEU A 679 10.44 -126.54 -18.17
N SER A 680 10.14 -126.69 -19.47
CA SER A 680 10.58 -125.75 -20.51
C SER A 680 9.90 -124.38 -20.40
N THR A 681 8.60 -124.33 -20.10
CA THR A 681 7.90 -123.06 -19.84
C THR A 681 8.35 -122.39 -18.54
N SER A 682 8.59 -123.16 -17.48
CA SER A 682 9.17 -122.67 -16.22
C SER A 682 10.57 -122.07 -16.43
N ILE A 683 11.44 -122.76 -17.18
CA ILE A 683 12.77 -122.28 -17.56
C ILE A 683 12.66 -120.95 -18.34
N HIS A 684 11.74 -120.86 -19.31
CA HIS A 684 11.57 -119.64 -20.09
C HIS A 684 11.03 -118.46 -19.26
N GLN A 685 10.10 -118.70 -18.34
CA GLN A 685 9.61 -117.69 -17.40
C GLN A 685 10.74 -117.19 -16.49
N ARG A 686 11.55 -118.10 -15.94
CA ARG A 686 12.70 -117.75 -15.11
C ARG A 686 13.79 -117.01 -15.90
N GLU A 687 14.02 -117.35 -17.17
CA GLU A 687 14.93 -116.61 -18.06
C GLU A 687 14.43 -115.18 -18.33
N MET A 688 13.13 -115.00 -18.53
CA MET A 688 12.51 -113.68 -18.67
C MET A 688 12.63 -112.84 -17.40
N ASP A 689 12.36 -113.42 -16.23
CA ASP A 689 12.48 -112.71 -14.95
C ASP A 689 13.94 -112.40 -14.60
N LEU A 690 14.88 -113.29 -14.91
CA LEU A 690 16.31 -113.02 -14.80
C LEU A 690 16.73 -111.86 -15.72
N SER A 691 16.22 -111.82 -16.96
CA SER A 691 16.48 -110.73 -17.89
C SER A 691 15.93 -109.40 -17.39
N LYS A 692 14.73 -109.38 -16.79
CA LYS A 692 14.14 -108.18 -16.18
C LYS A 692 14.97 -107.69 -15.00
N LYS A 693 15.32 -108.57 -14.06
CA LYS A 693 16.15 -108.20 -12.89
C LYS A 693 17.54 -107.71 -13.30
N ARG A 694 18.15 -108.30 -14.34
CA ARG A 694 19.42 -107.80 -14.92
C ARG A 694 19.26 -106.43 -15.56
N GLN A 695 18.14 -106.15 -16.22
CA GLN A 695 17.86 -104.84 -16.79
C GLN A 695 17.67 -103.79 -15.69
N GLU A 696 16.92 -104.10 -14.63
CA GLU A 696 16.72 -103.21 -13.47
C GLU A 696 18.03 -102.84 -12.77
N VAL A 697 18.95 -103.80 -12.61
CA VAL A 697 20.28 -103.52 -12.03
C VAL A 697 21.12 -102.62 -12.94
N ARG A 698 21.09 -102.83 -14.26
CA ARG A 698 21.76 -101.93 -15.21
C ARG A 698 21.17 -100.53 -15.19
N ASP A 699 19.85 -100.42 -15.17
CA ASP A 699 19.17 -99.13 -15.10
C ASP A 699 19.53 -98.40 -13.80
N LYS A 700 19.63 -99.14 -12.67
CA LYS A 700 20.14 -98.61 -11.39
C LYS A 700 21.58 -98.07 -11.50
N GLU A 701 22.51 -98.83 -12.09
CA GLU A 701 23.89 -98.39 -12.32
C GLU A 701 23.96 -97.11 -13.17
N THR A 702 23.12 -97.00 -14.21
CA THR A 702 23.07 -95.79 -15.04
C THR A 702 22.49 -94.57 -14.30
N LEU A 703 21.52 -94.78 -13.42
CA LEU A 703 20.97 -93.74 -12.56
C LEU A 703 21.99 -93.27 -11.51
N GLU A 704 22.77 -94.19 -10.93
CA GLU A 704 23.86 -93.86 -10.01
C GLU A 704 24.97 -93.06 -10.69
N GLN A 705 25.36 -93.41 -11.93
CA GLN A 705 26.30 -92.61 -12.71
C GLN A 705 25.77 -91.19 -12.96
N ARG A 706 24.50 -91.05 -13.40
CA ARG A 706 23.88 -89.72 -13.60
C ARG A 706 23.78 -88.91 -12.31
N GLN A 707 23.58 -89.55 -11.17
CA GLN A 707 23.59 -88.89 -9.87
C GLN A 707 24.98 -88.33 -9.53
N ASN A 708 26.03 -89.11 -9.81
CA ASN A 708 27.42 -88.68 -9.59
C ASN A 708 27.81 -87.53 -10.52
N ASP A 709 27.45 -87.59 -11.80
CA ASP A 709 27.69 -86.52 -12.76
C ASP A 709 27.03 -85.19 -12.32
N ALA A 710 25.78 -85.26 -11.84
CA ALA A 710 25.08 -84.09 -11.30
C ALA A 710 25.73 -83.54 -10.02
N ARG A 711 26.30 -84.40 -9.15
CA ARG A 711 27.06 -83.97 -7.97
C ARG A 711 28.37 -83.27 -8.35
N GLU A 712 29.07 -83.77 -9.37
CA GLU A 712 30.26 -83.11 -9.90
C GLU A 712 29.96 -81.76 -10.56
N GLU A 713 28.82 -81.65 -11.25
CA GLU A 713 28.31 -80.39 -11.80
C GLU A 713 28.10 -79.36 -10.69
N ILE A 714 27.44 -79.73 -9.59
CA ILE A 714 27.24 -78.87 -8.41
C ILE A 714 28.59 -78.43 -7.83
N ALA A 715 29.53 -79.35 -7.62
CA ALA A 715 30.84 -79.01 -7.06
C ALA A 715 31.63 -78.01 -7.94
N LYS A 716 31.46 -78.07 -9.26
CA LYS A 716 32.05 -77.08 -10.20
C LYS A 716 31.34 -75.72 -10.08
N LEU A 717 30.01 -75.70 -10.07
CA LEU A 717 29.20 -74.49 -9.94
C LEU A 717 29.45 -73.78 -8.60
N GLU A 718 29.59 -74.53 -7.50
CA GLU A 718 29.93 -73.97 -6.18
C GLU A 718 31.31 -73.31 -6.16
N LYS A 719 32.31 -73.88 -6.84
CA LYS A 719 33.63 -73.25 -6.99
C LYS A 719 33.53 -71.93 -7.76
N GLN A 720 32.78 -71.91 -8.86
CA GLN A 720 32.56 -70.69 -9.64
C GLN A 720 31.80 -69.62 -8.83
N SER A 721 30.80 -70.02 -8.04
CA SER A 721 30.10 -69.10 -7.12
C SER A 721 31.05 -68.48 -6.09
N LYS A 722 31.95 -69.26 -5.50
CA LYS A 722 32.96 -68.75 -4.55
C LYS A 722 33.94 -67.77 -5.19
N GLU A 723 34.31 -68.02 -6.45
CA GLU A 723 35.20 -67.14 -7.20
C GLU A 723 34.52 -65.80 -7.56
N LEU A 724 33.23 -65.83 -7.93
CA LEU A 724 32.43 -64.63 -8.10
C LEU A 724 32.21 -63.86 -6.79
N ASP A 725 32.01 -64.56 -5.67
CA ASP A 725 31.91 -63.92 -4.36
C ASP A 725 33.15 -63.12 -3.99
N LYS A 726 34.34 -63.66 -4.29
CA LYS A 726 35.60 -62.95 -4.11
C LYS A 726 35.71 -61.73 -5.03
N ARG A 727 35.33 -61.84 -6.31
CA ARG A 727 35.31 -60.70 -7.24
C ARG A 727 34.36 -59.60 -6.77
N LEU A 728 33.18 -59.97 -6.27
CA LEU A 728 32.20 -59.04 -5.72
C LEU A 728 32.71 -58.33 -4.47
N SER A 729 33.42 -59.01 -3.57
CA SER A 729 34.05 -58.36 -2.42
C SER A 729 35.17 -57.41 -2.84
N ASP A 730 36.01 -57.84 -3.77
CA ASP A 730 37.17 -57.06 -4.23
C ASP A 730 36.74 -55.81 -5.02
N ALA A 731 35.59 -55.85 -5.70
CA ALA A 731 35.03 -54.72 -6.46
C ALA A 731 34.54 -53.54 -5.59
N ILE A 732 34.26 -53.75 -4.29
CA ILE A 732 33.72 -52.68 -3.40
C ILE A 732 34.76 -51.60 -3.14
N THR A 733 36.02 -51.99 -2.90
CA THR A 733 37.12 -51.08 -2.56
C THR A 733 37.43 -50.05 -3.65
N PRO A 734 37.65 -50.43 -4.93
CA PRO A 734 37.93 -49.46 -5.99
C PRO A 734 36.75 -48.51 -6.27
N ILE A 735 35.51 -48.97 -6.14
CA ILE A 735 34.32 -48.10 -6.24
C ILE A 735 34.37 -47.02 -5.15
N ARG A 736 34.60 -47.41 -3.90
CA ARG A 736 34.69 -46.45 -2.78
C ARG A 736 35.85 -45.48 -2.92
N GLN A 737 37.01 -45.95 -3.40
CA GLN A 737 38.17 -45.09 -3.66
C GLN A 737 37.84 -44.02 -4.70
N LYS A 738 37.24 -44.42 -5.83
CA LYS A 738 36.86 -43.49 -6.90
C LYS A 738 35.74 -42.53 -6.49
N GLU A 739 34.77 -42.99 -5.70
CA GLU A 739 33.76 -42.12 -5.09
C GLU A 739 34.38 -41.10 -4.12
N GLY A 740 35.41 -41.49 -3.36
CA GLY A 740 36.18 -40.60 -2.50
C GLY A 740 36.99 -39.56 -3.28
N GLU A 741 37.72 -39.97 -4.32
CA GLU A 741 38.48 -39.09 -5.21
C GLU A 741 37.55 -38.07 -5.91
N LEU A 742 36.37 -38.50 -6.35
CA LEU A 742 35.36 -37.60 -6.92
C LEU A 742 34.88 -36.55 -5.90
N ALA A 743 34.69 -36.95 -4.64
CA ALA A 743 34.28 -36.04 -3.58
C ALA A 743 35.36 -34.99 -3.27
N THR A 744 36.64 -35.39 -3.21
CA THR A 744 37.75 -34.45 -2.98
C THR A 744 37.89 -33.47 -4.15
N ILE A 745 37.82 -33.96 -5.38
CA ILE A 745 37.90 -33.14 -6.60
C ILE A 745 36.75 -32.11 -6.65
N ARG A 746 35.52 -32.52 -6.32
CA ARG A 746 34.38 -31.58 -6.22
C ARG A 746 34.62 -30.49 -5.17
N ALA A 747 35.19 -30.84 -4.03
CA ALA A 747 35.51 -29.88 -2.98
C ALA A 747 36.58 -28.88 -3.43
N ASP A 748 37.64 -29.35 -4.10
CA ASP A 748 38.70 -28.50 -4.65
C ASP A 748 38.16 -27.53 -5.72
N PHE A 749 37.36 -28.01 -6.69
CA PHE A 749 36.75 -27.11 -7.68
C PHE A 749 35.81 -26.09 -7.07
N THR A 750 35.02 -26.48 -6.07
CA THR A 750 34.14 -25.55 -5.35
C THR A 750 34.96 -24.47 -4.64
N ARG A 751 36.08 -24.84 -4.03
CA ARG A 751 37.00 -23.90 -3.39
C ARG A 751 37.61 -22.93 -4.41
N ASP A 752 38.08 -23.44 -5.53
CA ASP A 752 38.76 -22.65 -6.56
C ASP A 752 37.78 -21.73 -7.29
N GLU A 753 36.56 -22.19 -7.59
CA GLU A 753 35.47 -21.35 -8.11
C GLU A 753 35.11 -20.24 -7.11
N ALA A 754 34.98 -20.56 -5.82
CA ALA A 754 34.67 -19.57 -4.80
C ALA A 754 35.79 -18.53 -4.63
N ALA A 755 37.06 -18.94 -4.75
CA ALA A 755 38.20 -18.03 -4.71
C ALA A 755 38.21 -17.08 -5.93
N ALA A 756 38.04 -17.62 -7.14
CA ALA A 756 37.97 -16.83 -8.36
C ALA A 756 36.76 -15.88 -8.39
N SER A 757 35.61 -16.33 -7.87
CA SER A 757 34.39 -15.51 -7.77
C SER A 757 34.53 -14.37 -6.76
N ARG A 758 35.20 -14.62 -5.62
CA ARG A 758 35.53 -13.56 -4.65
C ARG A 758 36.42 -12.49 -5.29
N GLN A 759 37.45 -12.89 -6.03
CA GLN A 759 38.31 -11.94 -6.76
C GLN A 759 37.49 -11.10 -7.75
N LEU A 760 36.64 -11.74 -8.57
CA LEU A 760 35.74 -11.05 -9.49
C LEU A 760 34.85 -10.02 -8.77
N GLN A 761 34.32 -10.37 -7.59
CA GLN A 761 33.50 -9.44 -6.80
C GLN A 761 34.30 -8.23 -6.31
N VAL A 762 35.57 -8.40 -5.93
CA VAL A 762 36.45 -7.28 -5.55
C VAL A 762 36.69 -6.36 -6.75
N PHE A 763 36.97 -6.93 -7.93
CA PHE A 763 37.14 -6.16 -9.17
C PHE A 763 35.85 -5.40 -9.55
N ASN A 764 34.68 -6.03 -9.51
CA ASN A 764 33.41 -5.38 -9.81
C ASN A 764 33.09 -4.21 -8.86
N LYS A 765 33.33 -4.38 -7.55
CA LYS A 765 33.14 -3.28 -6.58
C LYS A 765 34.03 -2.08 -6.91
N SER A 766 35.26 -2.32 -7.33
CA SER A 766 36.19 -1.27 -7.75
C SER A 766 35.75 -0.58 -9.04
N ALA A 767 35.23 -1.33 -10.01
CA ALA A 767 34.65 -0.75 -11.23
C ALA A 767 33.41 0.10 -10.93
N GLU A 768 32.51 -0.38 -10.06
CA GLU A 768 31.32 0.37 -9.62
C GLU A 768 31.68 1.70 -8.94
N GLN A 769 32.74 1.72 -8.12
CA GLN A 769 33.25 2.94 -7.50
C GLN A 769 33.71 3.96 -8.55
N LEU A 770 34.47 3.53 -9.56
CA LEU A 770 34.90 4.40 -10.66
C LEU A 770 33.71 4.92 -11.47
N ASP A 771 32.76 4.05 -11.78
CA ASP A 771 31.56 4.38 -12.53
C ASP A 771 30.68 5.41 -11.80
N SER A 772 30.57 5.30 -10.48
CA SER A 772 29.81 6.26 -9.66
C SER A 772 30.42 7.67 -9.74
N ASN A 773 31.75 7.77 -9.63
CA ASN A 773 32.48 9.03 -9.74
C ASN A 773 32.33 9.62 -11.16
N LYS A 774 32.51 8.78 -12.19
CA LYS A 774 32.34 9.15 -13.61
C LYS A 774 30.94 9.69 -13.92
N ARG A 775 29.88 9.11 -13.35
CA ARG A 775 28.50 9.60 -13.52
C ARG A 775 28.31 10.99 -12.91
N GLU A 776 28.87 11.24 -11.73
CA GLU A 776 28.79 12.56 -11.10
C GLU A 776 29.54 13.63 -11.89
N ILE A 777 30.74 13.31 -12.41
CA ILE A 777 31.51 14.19 -13.30
C ILE A 777 30.68 14.54 -14.55
N ARG A 778 30.18 13.53 -15.27
CA ARG A 778 29.36 13.72 -16.49
C ARG A 778 28.08 14.52 -16.22
N SER A 779 27.47 14.38 -15.04
CA SER A 779 26.26 15.12 -14.66
C SER A 779 26.51 16.64 -14.58
N TYR A 780 27.70 17.05 -14.11
CA TYR A 780 28.09 18.46 -14.10
C TYR A 780 28.41 18.98 -15.50
N GLU A 781 29.19 18.21 -16.28
CA GLU A 781 29.59 18.58 -17.64
C GLU A 781 28.40 18.69 -18.61
N SER A 782 27.49 17.71 -18.59
CA SER A 782 26.31 17.66 -19.48
C SER A 782 25.33 18.81 -19.25
N ARG A 783 25.28 19.36 -18.03
CA ARG A 783 24.46 20.54 -17.70
C ARG A 783 25.12 21.85 -18.11
N GLY A 784 26.36 21.81 -18.63
CA GLY A 784 27.11 23.01 -18.99
C GLY A 784 27.45 23.88 -17.79
N GLY A 785 27.77 23.26 -16.64
CA GLY A 785 27.91 23.97 -15.35
C GLY A 785 28.83 25.19 -15.38
N ASP A 786 29.95 25.13 -16.12
CA ASP A 786 30.85 26.28 -16.29
C ASP A 786 30.23 27.41 -17.14
N ALA A 787 29.47 27.06 -18.18
CA ALA A 787 28.77 28.05 -19.02
C ALA A 787 27.62 28.73 -18.26
N GLU A 788 26.88 27.98 -17.44
CA GLU A 788 25.85 28.52 -16.55
C GLU A 788 26.45 29.46 -15.49
N LEU A 789 27.58 29.09 -14.89
CA LEU A 789 28.29 29.92 -13.93
C LEU A 789 28.74 31.24 -14.58
N GLN A 790 29.37 31.19 -15.75
CA GLN A 790 29.78 32.40 -16.49
C GLN A 790 28.60 33.29 -16.90
N LYS A 791 27.44 32.69 -17.21
CA LYS A 791 26.23 33.46 -17.49
C LYS A 791 25.75 34.19 -16.23
N CYS A 792 25.69 33.50 -15.10
CA CYS A 792 25.29 34.07 -13.82
C CYS A 792 26.24 35.19 -13.35
N GLU A 793 27.55 35.03 -13.56
CA GLU A 793 28.54 36.08 -13.28
C GLU A 793 28.34 37.34 -14.14
N ARG A 794 27.97 37.17 -15.41
CA ARG A 794 27.65 38.31 -16.29
C ARG A 794 26.38 39.03 -15.84
N GLU A 795 25.33 38.28 -15.49
CA GLU A 795 24.08 38.83 -14.97
C GLU A 795 24.29 39.59 -13.66
N LEU A 796 25.12 39.06 -12.75
CA LEU A 796 25.50 39.74 -11.51
C LEU A 796 26.19 41.08 -11.78
N LYS A 797 27.21 41.09 -12.63
CA LYS A 797 27.91 42.33 -13.01
C LYS A 797 26.96 43.34 -13.65
N GLN A 798 26.04 42.88 -14.50
CA GLN A 798 25.04 43.74 -15.12
C GLN A 798 24.11 44.37 -14.07
N HIS A 799 23.61 43.57 -13.12
CA HIS A 799 22.77 44.08 -12.04
C HIS A 799 23.52 45.05 -11.12
N GLU A 800 24.78 44.78 -10.79
CA GLU A 800 25.63 45.68 -10.01
C GLU A 800 25.85 47.03 -10.69
N ASN A 801 26.13 47.04 -11.99
CA ASN A 801 26.28 48.27 -12.77
C ASN A 801 24.97 49.08 -12.77
N VAL A 802 23.83 48.44 -13.05
CA VAL A 802 22.51 49.12 -13.04
C VAL A 802 22.20 49.69 -11.65
N ILE A 803 22.47 48.94 -10.58
CA ILE A 803 22.30 49.42 -9.20
C ILE A 803 23.19 50.64 -8.93
N GLY A 804 24.43 50.64 -9.41
CA GLY A 804 25.35 51.78 -9.32
C GLY A 804 24.78 53.02 -10.00
N ASP A 805 24.35 52.88 -11.26
CA ASP A 805 23.75 53.97 -12.02
C ASP A 805 22.49 54.52 -11.34
N MET A 806 21.57 53.67 -10.88
CA MET A 806 20.36 54.10 -10.17
C MET A 806 20.68 54.83 -8.87
N LYS A 807 21.68 54.38 -8.09
CA LYS A 807 22.12 55.09 -6.88
C LYS A 807 22.63 56.49 -7.20
N THR A 808 23.35 56.68 -8.31
CA THR A 808 23.77 58.03 -8.74
C THR A 808 22.59 58.91 -9.16
N ARG A 809 21.59 58.36 -9.87
CA ARG A 809 20.37 59.08 -10.25
C ARG A 809 19.55 59.50 -9.03
N ILE A 810 19.36 58.59 -8.07
CA ILE A 810 18.68 58.88 -6.80
C ILE A 810 19.40 60.01 -6.05
N ALA A 811 20.72 59.98 -5.98
CA ALA A 811 21.50 61.05 -5.35
C ALA A 811 21.32 62.40 -6.06
N ASN A 812 21.28 62.41 -7.39
CA ASN A 812 21.04 63.62 -8.18
C ASN A 812 19.62 64.16 -7.98
N LEU A 813 18.59 63.30 -7.99
CA LEU A 813 17.20 63.68 -7.73
C LEU A 813 17.02 64.22 -6.30
N GLN A 814 17.67 63.60 -5.30
CA GLN A 814 17.70 64.11 -3.93
C GLN A 814 18.34 65.50 -3.84
N ALA A 815 19.45 65.71 -4.56
CA ALA A 815 20.09 67.01 -4.63
C ALA A 815 19.17 68.06 -5.27
N GLN A 816 18.48 67.72 -6.37
CA GLN A 816 17.49 68.58 -7.02
C GLN A 816 16.32 68.95 -6.08
N VAL A 817 15.72 67.97 -5.40
CA VAL A 817 14.67 68.23 -4.39
C VAL A 817 15.17 69.20 -3.31
N SER A 818 16.40 68.98 -2.81
CA SER A 818 16.99 69.86 -1.80
C SER A 818 17.25 71.28 -2.30
N GLN A 819 17.57 71.44 -3.60
CA GLN A 819 17.76 72.73 -4.23
C GLN A 819 16.43 73.47 -4.39
N ILE A 820 15.37 72.77 -4.82
CA ILE A 820 14.02 73.34 -4.93
C ILE A 820 13.49 73.73 -3.54
N ASP A 821 13.71 72.89 -2.51
CA ASP A 821 13.33 73.21 -1.13
C ASP A 821 14.02 74.49 -0.62
N LYS A 822 15.32 74.68 -0.92
CA LYS A 822 16.04 75.93 -0.60
C LYS A 822 15.45 77.12 -1.35
N MET A 823 15.21 76.98 -2.65
CA MET A 823 14.60 78.05 -3.46
C MET A 823 13.21 78.45 -2.93
N LEU A 824 12.39 77.49 -2.53
CA LEU A 824 11.08 77.73 -1.91
C LEU A 824 11.21 78.46 -0.57
N ALA A 825 12.17 78.08 0.28
CA ALA A 825 12.42 78.73 1.57
C ALA A 825 12.89 80.17 1.42
N ASP A 826 13.84 80.43 0.52
CA ASP A 826 14.36 81.78 0.24
C ASP A 826 13.26 82.67 -0.38
N SER A 827 12.47 82.10 -1.30
CA SER A 827 11.35 82.81 -1.94
C SER A 827 10.23 83.19 -0.96
N GLN A 828 10.00 82.40 0.09
CA GLN A 828 9.05 82.76 1.16
C GLN A 828 9.49 83.98 1.97
N ALA A 829 10.79 84.21 2.14
CA ALA A 829 11.29 85.42 2.80
C ALA A 829 11.09 86.65 1.92
N VAL A 830 11.27 86.51 0.60
CA VAL A 830 11.00 87.58 -0.38
C VAL A 830 9.50 87.91 -0.42
N LEU A 831 8.63 86.91 -0.48
CA LEU A 831 7.17 87.10 -0.46
C LEU A 831 6.69 87.78 0.83
N ARG A 832 7.22 87.37 2.00
CA ARG A 832 6.95 88.07 3.27
C ARG A 832 7.38 89.52 3.23
N ASN A 833 8.59 89.81 2.73
CA ASN A 833 9.08 91.19 2.61
C ASN A 833 8.23 92.04 1.64
N LEU A 834 7.73 91.46 0.53
CA LEU A 834 6.80 92.13 -0.39
C LEU A 834 5.46 92.44 0.29
N GLN A 835 4.88 91.47 1.02
CA GLN A 835 3.62 91.64 1.74
C GLN A 835 3.73 92.66 2.88
N ASP A 836 4.83 92.62 3.65
CA ASP A 836 5.07 93.55 4.74
C ASP A 836 5.38 94.97 4.26
N ASN A 837 5.98 95.14 3.07
CA ASN A 837 6.10 96.46 2.42
C ASN A 837 4.74 97.06 2.04
N LEU A 838 3.80 96.23 1.58
CA LEU A 838 2.42 96.64 1.30
C LEU A 838 1.71 97.09 2.58
N ARG A 839 1.86 96.32 3.67
CA ARG A 839 1.33 96.67 5.00
C ARG A 839 1.95 97.95 5.55
N LEU A 840 3.26 98.13 5.42
CA LEU A 840 3.96 99.34 5.86
C LEU A 840 3.39 100.59 5.18
N ARG A 841 3.04 100.52 3.90
CA ARG A 841 2.43 101.64 3.17
C ARG A 841 0.97 101.88 3.53
N SER A 842 0.19 100.85 3.84
CA SER A 842 -1.17 101.05 4.38
C SER A 842 -1.14 101.68 5.76
N GLU A 843 -0.23 101.26 6.64
CA GLU A 843 -0.05 101.85 7.97
C GLU A 843 0.39 103.32 7.89
N LYS A 844 1.33 103.68 7.00
CA LYS A 844 1.71 105.08 6.76
C LYS A 844 0.53 105.94 6.32
N ARG A 845 -0.26 105.48 5.33
CA ARG A 845 -1.44 106.22 4.86
C ARG A 845 -2.51 106.38 5.95
N SER A 846 -2.73 105.35 6.75
CA SER A 846 -3.65 105.43 7.89
C SER A 846 -3.16 106.44 8.92
N LEU A 847 -1.85 106.48 9.20
CA LEU A 847 -1.25 107.42 10.14
C LEU A 847 -1.33 108.86 9.63
N GLU A 848 -1.01 109.11 8.35
CA GLU A 848 -1.19 110.42 7.69
C GLU A 848 -2.65 110.88 7.74
N SER A 849 -3.60 109.98 7.50
CA SER A 849 -5.03 110.29 7.59
C SER A 849 -5.50 110.56 9.02
N ILE A 850 -4.89 109.96 10.05
CA ILE A 850 -5.22 110.24 11.45
C ILE A 850 -4.60 111.56 11.87
N ASP A 851 -3.36 111.85 11.46
CA ASP A 851 -2.69 113.13 11.71
C ASP A 851 -3.49 114.29 11.10
N SER A 852 -3.96 114.15 9.85
CA SER A 852 -4.81 115.18 9.24
C SER A 852 -6.12 115.38 10.01
N GLN A 853 -6.73 114.31 10.53
CA GLN A 853 -7.95 114.40 11.35
C GLN A 853 -7.70 115.04 12.72
N ILE A 854 -6.50 114.92 13.29
CA ILE A 854 -6.11 115.59 14.53
C ILE A 854 -5.88 117.08 14.27
N ASP A 855 -5.17 117.43 13.20
CA ASP A 855 -4.86 118.82 12.84
C ASP A 855 -6.11 119.65 12.50
N GLU A 856 -7.16 119.02 11.97
CA GLU A 856 -8.46 119.66 11.71
C GLU A 856 -9.21 120.07 13.01
N LEU A 857 -8.88 119.51 14.17
CA LEU A 857 -9.56 119.76 15.43
C LEU A 857 -8.81 120.80 16.28
N ASP A 858 -9.43 121.95 16.57
CA ASP A 858 -8.88 123.02 17.42
C ASP A 858 -8.92 122.65 18.91
N GLU A 859 -8.00 121.77 19.34
CA GLU A 859 -7.87 121.31 20.72
C GLU A 859 -7.51 122.45 21.68
N ASP A 860 -6.55 123.29 21.29
CA ASP A 860 -6.05 124.38 22.13
C ASP A 860 -7.11 125.45 22.38
N GLY A 861 -7.91 125.76 21.35
CA GLY A 861 -9.10 126.61 21.47
C GLY A 861 -10.15 125.98 22.38
N ALA A 862 -10.47 124.70 22.18
CA ALA A 862 -11.47 123.97 22.96
C ALA A 862 -11.09 123.85 24.45
N ARG A 863 -9.84 123.50 24.78
CA ARG A 863 -9.37 123.38 26.17
C ARG A 863 -9.34 124.72 26.90
N LYS A 864 -8.91 125.81 26.23
CA LYS A 864 -8.93 127.16 26.81
C LYS A 864 -10.36 127.66 27.03
N ALA A 865 -11.26 127.40 26.07
CA ALA A 865 -12.67 127.79 26.17
C ALA A 865 -13.40 127.00 27.27
N TYR A 866 -13.12 125.70 27.43
CA TYR A 866 -13.71 124.88 28.48
C TYR A 866 -13.27 125.32 29.89
N ARG A 867 -11.97 125.66 30.08
CA ARG A 867 -11.49 126.20 31.37
C ARG A 867 -12.14 127.54 31.72
N LYS A 868 -12.29 128.44 30.75
CA LYS A 868 -13.02 129.71 30.95
C LYS A 868 -14.50 129.47 31.28
N PHE A 869 -15.13 128.49 30.65
CA PHE A 869 -16.50 128.12 30.96
C PHE A 869 -16.66 127.69 32.43
N GLU A 870 -15.75 126.86 32.94
CA GLU A 870 -15.85 126.34 34.32
C GLU A 870 -15.72 127.45 35.38
N THR A 871 -14.90 128.47 35.14
CA THR A 871 -14.79 129.64 36.03
C THR A 871 -16.01 130.55 35.92
N ASP A 872 -16.41 130.91 34.70
CA ASP A 872 -17.39 131.97 34.47
C ASP A 872 -18.82 131.47 34.73
N TYR A 873 -19.12 130.20 34.42
CA TYR A 873 -20.45 129.62 34.65
C TYR A 873 -20.82 129.56 36.13
N ASN A 874 -19.85 129.23 37.00
CA ASN A 874 -20.06 129.19 38.43
C ASN A 874 -20.38 130.59 39.01
N GLU A 875 -19.72 131.63 38.51
CA GLU A 875 -19.98 133.01 38.93
C GLU A 875 -21.37 133.50 38.45
N GLN A 876 -21.72 133.26 37.18
CA GLN A 876 -23.01 133.67 36.64
C GLN A 876 -24.18 132.93 37.27
N ARG A 877 -24.00 131.65 37.61
CA ARG A 877 -25.04 130.86 38.31
C ARG A 877 -25.27 131.33 39.74
N ARG A 878 -24.21 131.79 40.43
CA ARG A 878 -24.35 132.43 41.74
C ARG A 878 -25.13 133.75 41.66
N LYS A 879 -24.81 134.62 40.70
CA LYS A 879 -25.54 135.88 40.45
C LYS A 879 -27.01 135.64 40.13
N GLN A 880 -27.31 134.63 39.33
CA GLN A 880 -28.70 134.25 39.02
C GLN A 880 -29.48 133.87 40.29
N THR A 881 -28.87 133.07 41.17
CA THR A 881 -29.50 132.63 42.44
C THR A 881 -29.75 133.81 43.38
N GLU A 882 -28.80 134.74 43.49
CA GLU A 882 -28.92 135.94 44.34
C GLU A 882 -30.04 136.87 43.86
N MET A 883 -30.15 137.14 42.55
CA MET A 883 -31.22 138.00 42.00
C MET A 883 -32.61 137.36 42.15
N GLN A 884 -32.73 136.05 41.96
CA GLN A 884 -34.00 135.33 42.16
C GLN A 884 -34.48 135.42 43.61
N ALA A 885 -33.57 135.36 44.58
CA ALA A 885 -33.91 135.54 46.00
C ALA A 885 -34.42 136.96 46.29
N GLU A 886 -33.82 137.98 45.68
CA GLU A 886 -34.21 139.38 45.87
C GLU A 886 -35.57 139.70 45.22
N GLN A 887 -35.84 139.17 44.03
CA GLN A 887 -37.14 139.23 43.37
C GLN A 887 -38.23 138.62 44.25
N ALA A 888 -38.02 137.42 44.80
CA ALA A 888 -38.99 136.75 45.67
C ALA A 888 -39.33 137.58 46.92
N ARG A 889 -38.34 138.26 47.52
CA ARG A 889 -38.55 139.15 48.68
C ARG A 889 -39.42 140.37 48.32
N LEU A 890 -39.10 141.05 47.21
CA LEU A 890 -39.84 142.23 46.74
C LEU A 890 -41.30 141.91 46.41
N GLY A 891 -41.55 140.76 45.78
CA GLY A 891 -42.92 140.32 45.47
C GLY A 891 -43.79 140.14 46.71
N GLY A 892 -43.23 139.59 47.80
CA GLY A 892 -43.93 139.46 49.08
C GLY A 892 -44.28 140.81 49.71
N GLU A 893 -43.36 141.78 49.67
CA GLU A 893 -43.57 143.11 50.25
C GLU A 893 -44.65 143.92 49.49
N ILE A 894 -44.66 143.84 48.16
CA ILE A 894 -45.67 144.46 47.30
C ILE A 894 -47.07 143.95 47.65
N GLN A 895 -47.23 142.64 47.80
CA GLN A 895 -48.52 142.03 48.08
C GLN A 895 -49.09 142.52 49.41
N SER A 896 -48.24 142.63 50.44
CA SER A 896 -48.61 143.14 51.76
C SER A 896 -49.11 144.59 51.69
N MET A 897 -48.35 145.49 51.05
CA MET A 897 -48.76 146.90 50.94
C MET A 897 -50.03 147.11 50.12
N THR A 898 -50.27 146.24 49.12
CA THR A 898 -51.47 146.32 48.28
C THR A 898 -52.73 146.00 49.09
N ASN A 899 -52.63 145.08 50.06
CA ASN A 899 -53.72 144.79 50.99
C ASN A 899 -53.97 145.98 51.95
N ASP A 900 -52.91 146.55 52.54
CA ASP A 900 -53.01 147.74 53.40
C ASP A 900 -53.67 148.94 52.70
N ARG A 901 -53.43 149.11 51.39
CA ARG A 901 -54.07 150.18 50.60
C ARG A 901 -55.58 149.99 50.52
N LYS A 902 -56.06 148.76 50.32
CA LYS A 902 -57.49 148.45 50.18
C LYS A 902 -58.26 148.74 51.46
N GLU A 903 -57.74 148.33 52.62
CA GLU A 903 -58.38 148.62 53.92
C GLU A 903 -58.56 150.12 54.14
N LYS A 904 -57.54 150.94 53.88
CA LYS A 904 -57.61 152.40 54.07
C LYS A 904 -58.51 153.11 53.06
N GLU A 905 -58.68 152.54 51.86
CA GLU A 905 -59.62 153.05 50.83
C GLU A 905 -61.08 152.81 51.24
N GLU A 906 -61.37 151.69 51.89
CA GLU A 906 -62.70 151.39 52.45
C GLU A 906 -63.02 152.33 53.62
N GLU A 907 -62.07 152.53 54.55
CA GLU A 907 -62.21 153.41 55.73
C GLU A 907 -62.49 154.88 55.35
N LEU A 908 -61.92 155.37 54.23
CA LEU A 908 -62.21 156.72 53.72
C LEU A 908 -63.64 156.86 53.20
N ASN A 909 -64.20 155.81 52.62
CA ASN A 909 -65.48 155.87 51.90
C ASN A 909 -66.70 155.71 52.82
N THR A 910 -66.55 155.13 54.00
CA THR A 910 -67.64 154.86 54.93
C THR A 910 -67.80 155.94 55.99
N GLU A 911 -66.71 156.46 56.56
CA GLU A 911 -66.77 157.35 57.73
C GLU A 911 -66.79 158.86 57.42
N TYR A 912 -66.31 159.28 56.24
CA TYR A 912 -66.10 160.72 55.92
C TYR A 912 -66.79 161.16 54.64
N LYS A 913 -67.93 160.54 54.33
CA LYS A 913 -68.69 160.77 53.10
C LYS A 913 -69.83 161.75 53.34
N ASP A 914 -69.46 163.01 53.62
CA ASP A 914 -70.19 164.24 53.27
C ASP A 914 -69.34 165.50 53.60
#